data_AF-A0A196S567-F1
#
_entry.id   AF-A0A196S567-F1
#
_cell.length_a   1.000
_cell.length_b   1.000
_cell.length_c   1.000
_cell.angle_alpha   90.00
_cell.angle_beta   90.00
_cell.angle_gamma   90.00
#
_symmetry.space_group_name_H-M   'P 1'
#
loop_
_entity.id
_entity.type
_entity.pdbx_description
1 polymer ?
#
loop_
_entity_poly.entity_id
_entity_poly.type
_entity_poly.pdbx_seq_one_letter_code
_entity_poly.pdbx_strand_id
1 'polypeptide(L)'
;MSSIANTNYTCLRKLGEGGFGEVYVGINQLSNDYVAIKRLRIDRGGQQFLSESKLLRTFNSRYIVRYGDVIRSEKELWIIMEYCRCGSLGAFVRNGNRLTEEELREITSCCLLGLIYLHKCNVIHRDIKPDNLLISENGVIKLGDFGLAIQLDHSYSFRDATCGTSWYMAPEVYDGKAQLKTDVWALGISLIEMAEGRNPYSGCSNTTVVKIVCLEEPPVLSSSKWSVAFVDFVGKCLEKDVNKRWSVSELLNHPFVKDSAERIKRDGNSFTLLDLVRRMKGSTPRESASQSSGSAMEVASEENEKGSVVIRNEDGWLRLDGTVEKVRVCDGVGNDHDLTEWEFADYAALRELVVGNGCVAFVRDVKIAGLARLEKVEVGDGCFSQASGGVFELVNCPRLRSVRIGDGSFVKAVRAAFENLPALTSIVLGKDVFMGEEKRENVLVLKNLPVLVELTGKIRALRNMKDVRARGMPRLSKCTLLSAFKCVAHVEIENAGKLEEVKVLKEAKLKQMEELLEWENSIDVITRKNNWNAIDWRIGVILVSDECCSEEAFVLLDLTRFVNLRELEIGCGCFQFVQRTRIVGLKKLEKVVVGENSFTRKEANAGRIHNLHHEFCLKECEELKELRVGDGSFMQYSVCEIEDVPLLEVLEIGSGKENAAGCFGFAGLVLKDMPKLRSLVVGDCCFCQGDECMLEKLPALESLSVGDDCFEAVEELELVGLRGLRRVAIGERSFTKQDYATHDGEDPDRHFCVRACEKLEELRIGNWSFMDYATCEIEEAAMLEVVEVGDVNAEEDCCCFYYADLELKDLPSLRSVAFGGWAFRNCCYAGFEHLPELEEILLGEDAFRFDEYEEDSALVLRDLPALTTLVTVSEESRSFAFPHTIVLEDLDALTDVDLSKEYAFLYKKRAKTNNVGALARYFRFFSRLFK
;
A
#
# COMPACT_ATOMS: atom_id res chain seq x y z
N MET A 1 30.93 -16.71 -15.46
CA MET A 1 30.23 -15.95 -14.39
C MET A 1 28.75 -16.09 -14.67
N SER A 2 27.91 -16.18 -13.64
CA SER A 2 26.45 -16.18 -13.80
C SER A 2 25.87 -14.95 -13.10
N SER A 3 25.22 -14.07 -13.87
CA SER A 3 24.30 -13.10 -13.32
C SER A 3 23.09 -13.83 -12.74
N ILE A 4 22.62 -13.39 -11.58
CA ILE A 4 21.30 -13.78 -11.11
C ILE A 4 20.31 -12.97 -11.94
N ALA A 5 19.46 -13.65 -12.72
CA ALA A 5 18.61 -13.03 -13.72
C ALA A 5 17.76 -11.89 -13.11
N ASN A 6 17.64 -10.79 -13.86
CA ASN A 6 16.93 -9.56 -13.46
C ASN A 6 17.44 -8.91 -12.15
N THR A 7 18.73 -9.08 -11.81
CA THR A 7 19.33 -8.39 -10.65
C THR A 7 20.72 -7.84 -10.95
N ASN A 8 21.16 -6.90 -10.11
CA ASN A 8 22.50 -6.33 -10.13
C ASN A 8 23.58 -7.24 -9.49
N TYR A 9 23.29 -8.52 -9.22
CA TYR A 9 24.20 -9.43 -8.53
C TYR A 9 24.81 -10.48 -9.46
N THR A 10 26.14 -10.53 -9.50
CA THR A 10 26.89 -11.54 -10.26
C THR A 10 27.61 -12.49 -9.33
N CYS A 11 27.32 -13.79 -9.45
CA CYS A 11 28.07 -14.84 -8.76
C CYS A 11 29.43 -15.04 -9.44
N LEU A 12 30.51 -14.88 -8.64
CA LEU A 12 31.89 -15.04 -9.08
C LEU A 12 32.41 -16.46 -8.82
N ARG A 13 32.48 -16.86 -7.54
CA ARG A 13 33.11 -18.10 -7.07
C ARG A 13 32.33 -18.69 -5.90
N LYS A 14 32.06 -20.00 -5.94
CA LYS A 14 31.48 -20.74 -4.81
C LYS A 14 32.44 -20.70 -3.62
N LEU A 15 31.93 -20.28 -2.45
CA LEU A 15 32.61 -20.31 -1.15
C LEU A 15 32.45 -21.66 -0.47
N GLY A 16 31.26 -22.27 -0.59
CA GLY A 16 30.95 -23.55 0.04
C GLY A 16 29.54 -24.05 -0.28
N GLU A 17 29.18 -25.15 0.35
CA GLU A 17 27.88 -25.83 0.26
C GLU A 17 27.62 -26.52 1.60
N GLY A 18 26.37 -26.52 2.05
CA GLY A 18 25.93 -27.16 3.30
C GLY A 18 24.45 -27.54 3.23
N GLY A 19 23.91 -28.08 4.32
CA GLY A 19 22.57 -28.68 4.35
C GLY A 19 21.40 -27.76 3.94
N PHE A 20 21.62 -26.45 3.89
CA PHE A 20 20.61 -25.45 3.48
C PHE A 20 20.84 -24.87 2.08
N GLY A 21 21.94 -25.22 1.40
CA GLY A 21 22.25 -24.74 0.05
C GLY A 21 23.70 -24.29 -0.15
N GLU A 22 23.91 -23.51 -1.21
CA GLU A 22 25.24 -23.09 -1.68
C GLU A 22 25.54 -21.64 -1.30
N VAL A 23 26.81 -21.30 -1.08
CA VAL A 23 27.23 -19.91 -0.85
C VAL A 23 28.29 -19.50 -1.87
N TYR A 24 28.18 -18.29 -2.42
CA TYR A 24 29.09 -17.71 -3.41
C TYR A 24 29.63 -16.36 -2.92
N VAL A 25 30.85 -16.01 -3.36
CA VAL A 25 31.23 -14.60 -3.50
C VAL A 25 30.50 -14.06 -4.72
N GLY A 26 29.80 -12.94 -4.55
CA GLY A 26 29.33 -12.13 -5.66
C GLY A 26 29.89 -10.71 -5.62
N ILE A 27 29.60 -9.96 -6.68
CA ILE A 27 29.73 -8.49 -6.71
C ILE A 27 28.34 -7.90 -6.91
N ASN A 28 28.05 -6.83 -6.16
CA ASN A 28 26.98 -5.88 -6.48
C ASN A 28 27.48 -4.98 -7.62
N GLN A 29 26.89 -5.10 -8.81
CA GLN A 29 27.30 -4.34 -9.99
C GLN A 29 27.05 -2.83 -9.87
N LEU A 30 26.19 -2.37 -8.94
CA LEU A 30 25.93 -0.95 -8.71
C LEU A 30 27.04 -0.29 -7.88
N SER A 31 27.37 -0.86 -6.70
CA SER A 31 28.38 -0.29 -5.80
C SER A 31 29.80 -0.80 -6.06
N ASN A 32 29.93 -1.88 -6.83
CA ASN A 32 31.15 -2.67 -7.03
C ASN A 32 31.71 -3.32 -5.74
N ASP A 33 30.88 -3.45 -4.70
CA ASP A 33 31.23 -4.17 -3.48
C ASP A 33 31.11 -5.68 -3.63
N TYR A 34 31.97 -6.40 -2.89
CA TYR A 34 31.85 -7.84 -2.73
C TYR A 34 30.78 -8.19 -1.70
N VAL A 35 29.91 -9.14 -2.05
CA VAL A 35 28.85 -9.68 -1.20
C VAL A 35 28.97 -11.20 -1.07
N ALA A 36 28.46 -11.74 0.03
CA ALA A 36 28.18 -13.17 0.14
C ALA A 36 26.75 -13.43 -0.34
N ILE A 37 26.57 -14.44 -1.20
CA ILE A 37 25.28 -14.79 -1.78
C ILE A 37 24.97 -16.25 -1.43
N LYS A 38 23.94 -16.48 -0.61
CA LYS A 38 23.47 -17.84 -0.26
C LYS A 38 22.25 -18.22 -1.08
N ARG A 39 22.36 -19.31 -1.85
CA ARG A 39 21.31 -19.88 -2.70
C ARG A 39 20.64 -21.05 -2.00
N LEU A 40 19.36 -20.91 -1.70
CA LEU A 40 18.46 -21.95 -1.19
C LEU A 40 17.55 -22.44 -2.34
N ARG A 41 17.08 -23.69 -2.25
CA ARG A 41 15.97 -24.18 -3.11
C ARG A 41 14.63 -24.01 -2.40
N ILE A 42 13.59 -23.69 -3.16
CA ILE A 42 12.23 -23.49 -2.64
C ILE A 42 11.41 -24.75 -2.91
N ASP A 43 11.34 -25.63 -1.91
CA ASP A 43 10.30 -26.68 -1.84
C ASP A 43 9.04 -26.12 -1.14
N ARG A 44 7.97 -26.93 -1.05
CA ARG A 44 6.59 -26.49 -0.73
C ARG A 44 6.37 -25.79 0.64
N GLY A 45 7.38 -25.65 1.50
CA GLY A 45 7.32 -24.91 2.77
C GLY A 45 7.81 -23.45 2.71
N GLY A 46 8.14 -22.92 1.52
CA GLY A 46 8.90 -21.67 1.35
C GLY A 46 8.31 -20.36 1.88
N GLN A 47 7.08 -20.31 2.39
CA GLN A 47 6.47 -19.08 2.91
C GLN A 47 7.08 -18.60 4.24
N GLN A 48 7.36 -19.50 5.20
CA GLN A 48 7.93 -19.12 6.51
C GLN A 48 9.28 -18.39 6.37
N PHE A 49 10.15 -18.87 5.48
CA PHE A 49 11.47 -18.28 5.22
C PHE A 49 11.41 -16.83 4.74
N LEU A 50 10.33 -16.41 4.06
CA LEU A 50 10.17 -15.02 3.60
C LEU A 50 9.90 -14.07 4.77
N SER A 51 9.03 -14.46 5.71
CA SER A 51 8.79 -13.73 6.96
C SER A 51 10.06 -13.65 7.82
N GLU A 52 10.75 -14.79 8.00
CA GLU A 52 12.06 -14.86 8.67
C GLU A 52 13.08 -13.90 8.02
N SER A 53 13.11 -13.85 6.68
CA SER A 53 14.09 -13.01 5.95
C SER A 53 13.88 -11.50 6.12
N LYS A 54 12.65 -11.03 6.35
CA LYS A 54 12.37 -9.62 6.68
C LYS A 54 13.00 -9.25 8.03
N LEU A 55 12.86 -10.10 9.05
CA LEU A 55 13.46 -9.90 10.37
C LEU A 55 14.99 -9.82 10.28
N LEU A 56 15.64 -10.68 9.48
CA LEU A 56 17.11 -10.67 9.32
C LEU A 56 17.66 -9.34 8.77
N ARG A 57 16.92 -8.60 7.93
CA ARG A 57 17.32 -7.26 7.45
C ARG A 57 17.32 -6.20 8.57
N THR A 58 16.56 -6.38 9.65
CA THR A 58 16.49 -5.43 10.77
C THR A 58 17.72 -5.47 11.68
N PHE A 59 18.49 -6.57 11.66
CA PHE A 59 19.59 -6.80 12.60
C PHE A 59 20.82 -5.94 12.29
N ASN A 60 20.91 -4.78 12.96
CA ASN A 60 22.00 -3.82 12.83
C ASN A 60 22.97 -3.90 14.02
N SER A 61 23.77 -4.96 14.10
CA SER A 61 24.81 -5.14 15.13
C SER A 61 26.18 -5.44 14.52
N ARG A 62 27.26 -4.90 15.12
CA ARG A 62 28.63 -5.10 14.63
C ARG A 62 29.14 -6.54 14.78
N TYR A 63 28.51 -7.32 15.66
CA TYR A 63 28.83 -8.73 15.95
C TYR A 63 27.89 -9.72 15.22
N ILE A 64 27.07 -9.22 14.30
CA ILE A 64 26.15 -9.98 13.45
C ILE A 64 26.54 -9.74 11.98
N VAL A 65 26.38 -10.74 11.11
CA VAL A 65 26.48 -10.57 9.65
C VAL A 65 25.24 -9.80 9.16
N ARG A 66 25.46 -8.65 8.55
CA ARG A 66 24.41 -7.81 7.95
C ARG A 66 23.83 -8.51 6.73
N TYR A 67 22.50 -8.65 6.72
CA TYR A 67 21.72 -9.07 5.57
C TYR A 67 21.42 -7.85 4.70
N GLY A 68 21.58 -8.01 3.39
CA GLY A 68 21.22 -7.03 2.38
C GLY A 68 19.86 -7.39 1.79
N ASP A 69 19.85 -7.78 0.52
CA ASP A 69 18.63 -8.11 -0.21
C ASP A 69 18.30 -9.60 -0.24
N VAL A 70 17.05 -9.91 -0.55
CA VAL A 70 16.51 -11.27 -0.64
C VAL A 70 15.79 -11.39 -1.97
N ILE A 71 16.42 -12.07 -2.92
CA ILE A 71 15.94 -12.20 -4.30
C ILE A 71 15.21 -13.55 -4.43
N ARG A 72 13.95 -13.51 -4.84
CA ARG A 72 13.14 -14.71 -5.08
C ARG A 72 13.05 -15.00 -6.59
N SER A 73 13.26 -16.26 -6.94
CA SER A 73 12.89 -16.87 -8.22
C SER A 73 11.82 -17.95 -7.96
N GLU A 74 11.25 -18.53 -9.02
CA GLU A 74 10.19 -19.56 -8.91
C GLU A 74 10.57 -20.73 -7.98
N LYS A 75 11.86 -21.13 -8.01
CA LYS A 75 12.38 -22.36 -7.39
C LYS A 75 13.60 -22.14 -6.50
N GLU A 76 14.08 -20.89 -6.38
CA GLU A 76 15.31 -20.55 -5.67
C GLU A 76 15.17 -19.23 -4.89
N LEU A 77 15.73 -19.17 -3.69
CA LEU A 77 15.83 -17.96 -2.87
C LEU A 77 17.32 -17.60 -2.71
N TRP A 78 17.68 -16.37 -3.05
CA TRP A 78 19.07 -15.89 -3.03
C TRP A 78 19.20 -14.76 -2.00
N ILE A 79 19.90 -15.05 -0.90
CA ILE A 79 20.09 -14.12 0.21
C ILE A 79 21.45 -13.45 0.08
N ILE A 80 21.45 -12.11 -0.03
CA ILE A 80 22.63 -11.27 -0.09
C ILE A 80 23.05 -10.86 1.33
N MET A 81 24.33 -10.95 1.64
CA MET A 81 24.93 -10.66 2.96
C MET A 81 26.27 -9.93 2.79
N GLU A 82 26.74 -9.24 3.84
CA GLU A 82 28.09 -8.65 3.82
C GLU A 82 29.19 -9.72 3.64
N TYR A 83 30.19 -9.46 2.79
CA TYR A 83 31.28 -10.40 2.56
C TYR A 83 32.40 -10.23 3.60
N CYS A 84 32.42 -11.09 4.62
CA CYS A 84 33.53 -11.18 5.58
C CYS A 84 34.77 -11.76 4.91
N ARG A 85 35.60 -10.88 4.31
CA ARG A 85 36.75 -11.24 3.45
C ARG A 85 37.77 -12.20 4.07
N CYS A 86 37.88 -12.23 5.39
CA CYS A 86 38.82 -13.09 6.11
C CYS A 86 38.29 -14.53 6.34
N GLY A 87 37.02 -14.81 6.04
CA GLY A 87 36.43 -16.16 6.16
C GLY A 87 36.01 -16.55 7.59
N SER A 88 35.78 -17.86 7.78
CA SER A 88 35.33 -18.45 9.05
C SER A 88 36.46 -19.02 9.90
N LEU A 89 36.25 -19.05 11.22
CA LEU A 89 37.18 -19.67 12.16
C LEU A 89 37.30 -21.20 11.92
N GLY A 90 36.21 -21.85 11.51
CA GLY A 90 36.20 -23.27 11.12
C GLY A 90 37.15 -23.56 9.96
N ALA A 91 37.15 -22.72 8.92
CA ALA A 91 38.09 -22.83 7.81
C ALA A 91 39.54 -22.58 8.26
N PHE A 92 39.77 -21.60 9.13
CA PHE A 92 41.11 -21.30 9.69
C PHE A 92 41.68 -22.49 10.47
N VAL A 93 40.89 -23.07 11.38
CA VAL A 93 41.31 -24.20 12.23
C VAL A 93 41.50 -25.49 11.43
N ARG A 94 40.61 -25.79 10.46
CA ARG A 94 40.77 -26.97 9.58
C ARG A 94 42.00 -26.90 8.68
N ASN A 95 42.47 -25.69 8.33
CA ASN A 95 43.74 -25.49 7.63
C ASN A 95 44.99 -25.72 8.51
N GLY A 96 44.85 -26.36 9.68
CA GLY A 96 45.95 -26.74 10.57
C GLY A 96 46.41 -25.65 11.53
N ASN A 97 45.88 -24.43 11.42
CA ASN A 97 46.22 -23.33 12.33
C ASN A 97 45.73 -23.60 13.76
N ARG A 98 46.30 -22.90 14.73
CA ARG A 98 45.89 -22.91 16.14
C ARG A 98 45.71 -21.48 16.64
N LEU A 99 44.71 -21.32 17.49
CA LEU A 99 44.38 -20.06 18.17
C LEU A 99 45.01 -20.08 19.57
N THR A 100 45.46 -18.92 20.05
CA THR A 100 45.91 -18.78 21.45
C THR A 100 44.71 -18.68 22.40
N GLU A 101 44.92 -18.88 23.70
CA GLU A 101 43.85 -18.65 24.69
C GLU A 101 43.37 -17.18 24.69
N GLU A 102 44.27 -16.24 24.38
CA GLU A 102 43.91 -14.83 24.22
C GLU A 102 43.00 -14.63 22.99
N GLU A 103 43.32 -15.24 21.86
CA GLU A 103 42.45 -15.16 20.68
C GLU A 103 41.08 -15.82 20.94
N LEU A 104 41.06 -16.98 21.60
CA LEU A 104 39.83 -17.66 22.02
C LEU A 104 38.99 -16.79 22.98
N ARG A 105 39.63 -16.03 23.88
CA ARG A 105 38.95 -15.06 24.76
C ARG A 105 38.27 -13.95 23.97
N GLU A 106 38.99 -13.29 23.06
CA GLU A 106 38.45 -12.19 22.27
C GLU A 106 37.36 -12.67 21.28
N ILE A 107 37.51 -13.89 20.73
CA ILE A 107 36.48 -14.59 19.95
C ILE A 107 35.22 -14.81 20.81
N THR A 108 35.37 -15.40 21.99
CA THR A 108 34.25 -15.68 22.92
C THR A 108 33.51 -14.39 23.27
N SER A 109 34.23 -13.33 23.62
CA SER A 109 33.68 -12.02 23.93
C SER A 109 32.86 -11.44 22.76
N CYS A 110 33.35 -11.53 21.52
CA CYS A 110 32.57 -11.13 20.35
C CYS A 110 31.31 -11.99 20.16
N CYS A 111 31.40 -13.31 20.35
CA CYS A 111 30.26 -14.22 20.23
C CYS A 111 29.16 -13.91 21.26
N LEU A 112 29.53 -13.68 22.52
CA LEU A 112 28.57 -13.28 23.57
C LEU A 112 27.93 -11.92 23.28
N LEU A 113 28.69 -10.96 22.74
CA LEU A 113 28.17 -9.65 22.33
C LEU A 113 27.25 -9.72 21.10
N GLY A 114 27.37 -10.76 20.27
CA GLY A 114 26.39 -11.11 19.23
C GLY A 114 25.14 -11.80 19.80
N LEU A 115 25.32 -12.82 20.63
CA LEU A 115 24.19 -13.58 21.21
C LEU A 115 23.31 -12.71 22.12
N ILE A 116 23.88 -11.81 22.94
CA ILE A 116 23.10 -10.92 23.81
C ILE A 116 22.22 -9.92 23.03
N TYR A 117 22.57 -9.63 21.77
CA TYR A 117 21.75 -8.82 20.88
C TYR A 117 20.54 -9.63 20.37
N LEU A 118 20.77 -10.85 19.88
CA LEU A 118 19.71 -11.75 19.39
C LEU A 118 18.75 -12.18 20.50
N HIS A 119 19.28 -12.53 21.67
CA HIS A 119 18.48 -12.97 22.82
C HIS A 119 17.61 -11.85 23.39
N LYS A 120 18.03 -10.59 23.26
CA LYS A 120 17.18 -9.41 23.57
C LYS A 120 16.08 -9.16 22.53
N CYS A 121 16.27 -9.66 21.31
CA CYS A 121 15.24 -9.65 20.25
C CYS A 121 14.34 -10.90 20.30
N ASN A 122 14.42 -11.70 21.38
CA ASN A 122 13.65 -12.94 21.56
C ASN A 122 13.93 -14.05 20.51
N VAL A 123 15.15 -14.09 19.96
CA VAL A 123 15.56 -14.98 18.85
C VAL A 123 16.69 -15.93 19.26
N ILE A 124 16.54 -17.21 18.92
CA ILE A 124 17.58 -18.26 19.05
C ILE A 124 18.35 -18.40 17.72
N HIS A 125 19.68 -18.49 17.74
CA HIS A 125 20.48 -18.69 16.52
C HIS A 125 20.44 -20.13 15.99
N ARG A 126 20.46 -21.13 16.89
CA ARG A 126 20.38 -22.58 16.63
C ARG A 126 21.51 -23.22 15.83
N ASP A 127 22.43 -22.45 15.25
CA ASP A 127 23.55 -22.95 14.45
C ASP A 127 24.90 -22.27 14.78
N ILE A 128 25.19 -22.12 16.08
CA ILE A 128 26.51 -21.67 16.54
C ILE A 128 27.53 -22.80 16.33
N LYS A 129 28.44 -22.59 15.37
CA LYS A 129 29.59 -23.46 15.08
C LYS A 129 30.75 -22.63 14.50
N PRO A 130 32.02 -23.07 14.57
CA PRO A 130 33.16 -22.30 14.05
C PRO A 130 33.06 -21.89 12.57
N ASP A 131 32.32 -22.64 11.74
CA ASP A 131 32.03 -22.27 10.35
C ASP A 131 31.17 -21.02 10.18
N ASN A 132 30.29 -20.75 11.15
CA ASN A 132 29.37 -19.62 11.17
C ASN A 132 29.93 -18.42 11.95
N LEU A 133 31.11 -18.57 12.56
CA LEU A 133 31.87 -17.49 13.21
C LEU A 133 32.82 -16.86 12.17
N LEU A 134 32.41 -15.73 11.59
CA LEU A 134 33.17 -15.03 10.56
C LEU A 134 34.02 -13.92 11.15
N ILE A 135 35.29 -13.79 10.75
CA ILE A 135 36.14 -12.69 11.21
C ILE A 135 36.11 -11.51 10.22
N SER A 136 35.81 -10.32 10.75
CA SER A 136 35.74 -9.08 9.98
C SER A 136 37.12 -8.43 9.83
N GLU A 137 37.29 -7.59 8.79
CA GLU A 137 38.56 -6.90 8.54
C GLU A 137 38.95 -5.90 9.66
N ASN A 138 37.98 -5.52 10.49
CA ASN A 138 38.13 -4.60 11.63
C ASN A 138 38.40 -5.32 12.97
N GLY A 139 38.70 -6.63 12.97
CA GLY A 139 39.08 -7.35 14.19
C GLY A 139 37.93 -7.55 15.19
N VAL A 140 36.74 -7.90 14.70
CA VAL A 140 35.66 -8.51 15.51
C VAL A 140 35.10 -9.74 14.82
N ILE A 141 34.60 -10.70 15.60
CA ILE A 141 33.82 -11.84 15.08
C ILE A 141 32.37 -11.40 14.84
N LYS A 142 31.80 -11.89 13.75
CA LYS A 142 30.39 -11.78 13.37
C LYS A 142 29.76 -13.17 13.35
N LEU A 143 28.63 -13.31 14.04
CA LEU A 143 27.76 -14.47 13.92
C LEU A 143 27.03 -14.40 12.58
N GLY A 144 26.98 -15.50 11.82
CA GLY A 144 26.33 -15.57 10.52
C GLY A 144 25.54 -16.87 10.31
N ASP A 145 24.79 -16.91 9.20
CA ASP A 145 23.93 -18.02 8.81
C ASP A 145 22.83 -18.40 9.82
N PHE A 146 21.91 -17.45 10.06
CA PHE A 146 20.73 -17.63 10.91
C PHE A 146 19.57 -18.39 10.21
N GLY A 147 19.85 -19.25 9.22
CA GLY A 147 18.83 -19.93 8.39
C GLY A 147 17.90 -20.92 9.09
N LEU A 148 17.91 -20.95 10.42
CA LEU A 148 17.05 -21.76 11.31
C LEU A 148 16.48 -20.94 12.49
N ALA A 149 16.71 -19.64 12.53
CA ALA A 149 16.37 -18.81 13.67
C ALA A 149 14.84 -18.65 13.82
N ILE A 150 14.34 -18.81 15.05
CA ILE A 150 12.91 -18.69 15.39
C ILE A 150 12.74 -17.69 16.53
N GLN A 151 11.72 -16.83 16.39
CA GLN A 151 11.21 -15.95 17.43
C GLN A 151 10.20 -16.72 18.31
N LEU A 152 10.28 -16.59 19.63
CA LEU A 152 9.50 -17.45 20.56
C LEU A 152 7.98 -17.24 20.52
N ASP A 153 7.51 -16.13 19.95
CA ASP A 153 6.10 -15.69 20.00
C ASP A 153 5.21 -16.30 18.89
N HIS A 154 5.74 -17.21 18.07
CA HIS A 154 5.01 -17.93 17.03
C HIS A 154 4.92 -19.43 17.33
N SER A 155 3.72 -19.99 17.15
CA SER A 155 3.36 -21.32 17.62
C SER A 155 4.12 -22.45 16.94
N TYR A 156 4.28 -23.55 17.69
CA TYR A 156 4.97 -24.79 17.34
C TYR A 156 4.94 -25.18 15.84
N SER A 157 6.03 -24.92 15.11
CA SER A 157 6.33 -25.61 13.85
C SER A 157 7.64 -26.40 13.97
N PHE A 158 7.51 -27.72 14.13
CA PHE A 158 8.61 -28.67 14.22
C PHE A 158 9.24 -28.88 12.82
N ARG A 159 10.38 -28.24 12.54
CA ARG A 159 11.18 -28.56 11.34
C ARG A 159 11.93 -29.87 11.59
N ASP A 160 11.84 -30.78 10.62
CA ASP A 160 12.23 -32.18 10.78
C ASP A 160 13.73 -32.39 11.08
N ALA A 161 14.04 -33.36 11.95
CA ALA A 161 15.34 -33.52 12.60
C ALA A 161 16.39 -34.26 11.73
N THR A 162 16.26 -34.16 10.41
CA THR A 162 16.90 -35.04 9.41
C THR A 162 18.03 -34.39 8.62
N CYS A 163 18.23 -33.08 8.72
CA CYS A 163 19.22 -32.33 7.93
C CYS A 163 20.50 -31.96 8.71
N GLY A 164 21.50 -32.85 8.69
CA GLY A 164 22.90 -32.51 9.02
C GLY A 164 23.51 -33.23 10.23
N THR A 165 24.78 -32.95 10.48
CA THR A 165 25.59 -33.57 11.54
C THR A 165 25.36 -32.86 12.88
N SER A 166 24.82 -33.56 13.88
CA SER A 166 24.23 -32.96 15.08
C SER A 166 25.21 -32.56 16.21
N TRP A 167 26.52 -32.48 15.94
CA TRP A 167 27.58 -32.37 16.96
C TRP A 167 27.51 -31.15 17.89
N TYR A 168 26.76 -30.10 17.55
CA TYR A 168 26.64 -28.87 18.35
C TYR A 168 25.32 -28.76 19.12
N MET A 169 24.39 -29.71 18.94
CA MET A 169 23.06 -29.64 19.54
C MET A 169 23.12 -29.87 21.06
N ALA A 170 22.31 -29.11 21.79
CA ALA A 170 22.17 -29.23 23.24
C ALA A 170 21.18 -30.34 23.63
N PRO A 171 21.27 -30.93 24.83
CA PRO A 171 20.39 -32.01 25.27
C PRO A 171 18.90 -31.70 25.09
N GLU A 172 18.47 -30.49 25.43
CA GLU A 172 17.06 -30.07 25.37
C GLU A 172 16.51 -29.93 23.94
N VAL A 173 17.37 -29.91 22.91
CA VAL A 173 16.96 -29.82 21.50
C VAL A 173 16.35 -31.14 21.03
N TYR A 174 16.87 -32.28 21.50
CA TYR A 174 16.34 -33.60 21.15
C TYR A 174 14.94 -33.85 21.75
N ASP A 175 14.62 -33.14 22.83
CA ASP A 175 13.29 -33.06 23.46
C ASP A 175 12.34 -32.06 22.79
N GLY A 176 12.79 -31.33 21.76
CA GLY A 176 12.06 -30.23 21.12
C GLY A 176 12.00 -28.92 21.93
N LYS A 177 12.71 -28.82 23.05
CA LYS A 177 12.65 -27.71 24.04
C LYS A 177 13.75 -26.66 23.82
N ALA A 178 14.06 -26.37 22.56
CA ALA A 178 15.10 -25.42 22.17
C ALA A 178 14.75 -23.99 22.63
N GLN A 179 15.71 -23.31 23.25
CA GLN A 179 15.52 -22.01 23.91
C GLN A 179 16.79 -21.14 23.80
N LEU A 180 16.78 -19.90 24.31
CA LEU A 180 17.93 -18.98 24.21
C LEU A 180 19.24 -19.60 24.74
N LYS A 181 19.18 -20.35 25.85
CA LYS A 181 20.33 -21.06 26.44
C LYS A 181 20.83 -22.27 25.62
N THR A 182 20.16 -22.65 24.53
CA THR A 182 20.65 -23.67 23.57
C THR A 182 21.89 -23.16 22.83
N ASP A 183 21.93 -21.88 22.44
CA ASP A 183 23.06 -21.28 21.73
C ASP A 183 24.35 -21.28 22.59
N VAL A 184 24.20 -21.24 23.92
CA VAL A 184 25.31 -21.29 24.88
C VAL A 184 26.02 -22.64 24.87
N TRP A 185 25.29 -23.75 24.80
CA TRP A 185 25.87 -25.09 24.69
C TRP A 185 26.65 -25.24 23.38
N ALA A 186 26.06 -24.80 22.28
CA ALA A 186 26.69 -24.83 20.95
C ALA A 186 27.97 -23.97 20.90
N LEU A 187 28.00 -22.83 21.60
CA LEU A 187 29.22 -22.04 21.83
C LEU A 187 30.27 -22.83 22.65
N GLY A 188 29.87 -23.54 23.70
CA GLY A 188 30.76 -24.40 24.50
C GLY A 188 31.46 -25.47 23.66
N ILE A 189 30.72 -26.21 22.83
CA ILE A 189 31.29 -27.20 21.89
C ILE A 189 32.20 -26.53 20.85
N SER A 190 31.80 -25.37 20.33
CA SER A 190 32.61 -24.59 19.38
C SER A 190 33.96 -24.17 19.95
N LEU A 191 34.01 -23.81 21.24
CA LEU A 191 35.25 -23.42 21.92
C LEU A 191 36.19 -24.61 22.13
N ILE A 192 35.68 -25.80 22.45
CA ILE A 192 36.48 -27.03 22.50
C ILE A 192 37.09 -27.32 21.12
N GLU A 193 36.30 -27.22 20.05
CA GLU A 193 36.78 -27.46 18.69
C GLU A 193 37.88 -26.47 18.26
N MET A 194 37.72 -25.18 18.56
CA MET A 194 38.72 -24.16 18.22
C MET A 194 40.00 -24.25 19.08
N ALA A 195 39.89 -24.76 20.31
CA ALA A 195 41.01 -24.99 21.21
C ALA A 195 41.84 -26.25 20.87
N GLU A 196 41.17 -27.39 20.65
CA GLU A 196 41.84 -28.67 20.35
C GLU A 196 42.09 -28.89 18.86
N GLY A 197 41.42 -28.14 17.98
CA GLY A 197 41.52 -28.26 16.53
C GLY A 197 40.69 -29.41 15.95
N ARG A 198 39.75 -29.96 16.73
CA ARG A 198 38.81 -31.03 16.37
C ARG A 198 37.60 -31.00 17.30
N ASN A 199 36.40 -31.18 16.75
CA ASN A 199 35.16 -31.35 17.51
C ASN A 199 35.23 -32.58 18.45
N PRO A 200 34.76 -32.52 19.72
CA PRO A 200 34.79 -33.66 20.63
C PRO A 200 34.04 -34.90 20.10
N TYR A 201 33.04 -34.72 19.23
CA TYR A 201 32.25 -35.81 18.65
C TYR A 201 32.65 -36.13 17.19
N SER A 202 33.78 -35.62 16.72
CA SER A 202 34.27 -35.78 15.34
C SER A 202 34.45 -37.27 14.96
N GLY A 203 33.56 -37.77 14.11
CA GLY A 203 33.54 -39.17 13.66
C GLY A 203 32.52 -40.06 14.38
N CYS A 204 31.82 -39.56 15.41
CA CYS A 204 30.67 -40.23 16.00
C CYS A 204 29.45 -40.15 15.07
N SER A 205 28.67 -41.24 14.99
CA SER A 205 27.37 -41.23 14.29
C SER A 205 26.33 -40.41 15.06
N ASN A 206 25.32 -39.84 14.40
CA ASN A 206 24.29 -39.02 15.07
C ASN A 206 23.63 -39.76 16.26
N THR A 207 23.41 -41.08 16.19
CA THR A 207 22.84 -41.87 17.30
C THR A 207 23.83 -42.13 18.45
N THR A 208 25.14 -42.12 18.17
CA THR A 208 26.20 -42.09 19.17
C THR A 208 26.23 -40.72 19.86
N VAL A 209 26.14 -39.62 19.10
CA VAL A 209 26.16 -38.24 19.60
C VAL A 209 25.01 -37.99 20.57
N VAL A 210 23.79 -38.36 20.19
CA VAL A 210 22.59 -38.24 21.06
C VAL A 210 22.79 -38.99 22.39
N LYS A 211 23.35 -40.22 22.35
CA LYS A 211 23.62 -41.01 23.56
C LYS A 211 24.63 -40.30 24.49
N ILE A 212 25.75 -39.83 23.95
CA ILE A 212 26.78 -39.15 24.74
C ILE A 212 26.21 -37.85 25.34
N VAL A 213 25.64 -36.97 24.50
CA VAL A 213 25.12 -35.66 24.91
C VAL A 213 24.02 -35.80 25.98
N CYS A 214 23.11 -36.76 25.84
CA CYS A 214 22.05 -36.96 26.84
C CYS A 214 22.54 -37.72 28.09
N LEU A 215 23.32 -38.79 27.94
CA LEU A 215 23.55 -39.78 29.03
C LEU A 215 24.95 -39.73 29.67
N GLU A 216 26.00 -39.30 28.96
CA GLU A 216 27.39 -39.33 29.43
C GLU A 216 27.87 -37.92 29.85
N GLU A 217 28.91 -37.82 30.68
CA GLU A 217 29.41 -36.51 31.16
C GLU A 217 29.83 -35.58 29.99
N PRO A 218 29.60 -34.26 30.09
CA PRO A 218 29.92 -33.32 29.02
C PRO A 218 31.44 -33.24 28.79
N PRO A 219 31.89 -32.99 27.54
CA PRO A 219 33.32 -32.91 27.22
C PRO A 219 33.96 -31.69 27.90
N VAL A 220 35.14 -31.89 28.49
CA VAL A 220 35.88 -30.85 29.22
C VAL A 220 37.20 -30.50 28.54
N LEU A 221 37.61 -29.24 28.63
CA LEU A 221 38.96 -28.81 28.25
C LEU A 221 40.01 -29.34 29.24
N SER A 222 41.20 -29.66 28.73
CA SER A 222 42.28 -30.18 29.57
C SER A 222 42.91 -29.08 30.44
N SER A 223 42.79 -29.23 31.77
CA SER A 223 43.32 -28.30 32.78
C SER A 223 44.85 -28.25 32.89
N SER A 224 45.57 -29.11 32.15
CA SER A 224 47.03 -29.02 31.99
C SER A 224 47.48 -28.18 30.79
N LYS A 225 46.54 -27.76 29.93
CA LYS A 225 46.79 -27.03 28.67
C LYS A 225 46.17 -25.62 28.67
N TRP A 226 45.07 -25.42 29.41
CA TRP A 226 44.27 -24.20 29.41
C TRP A 226 44.09 -23.63 30.82
N SER A 227 43.89 -22.32 30.93
CA SER A 227 43.67 -21.67 32.22
C SER A 227 42.38 -22.15 32.90
N VAL A 228 42.40 -22.16 34.24
CA VAL A 228 41.24 -22.54 35.07
C VAL A 228 40.01 -21.68 34.71
N ALA A 229 40.20 -20.41 34.34
CA ALA A 229 39.13 -19.53 33.90
C ALA A 229 38.50 -19.97 32.56
N PHE A 230 39.31 -20.39 31.58
CA PHE A 230 38.77 -20.89 30.30
C PHE A 230 38.07 -22.25 30.46
N VAL A 231 38.63 -23.15 31.27
CA VAL A 231 38.02 -24.45 31.57
C VAL A 231 36.69 -24.28 32.30
N ASP A 232 36.62 -23.41 33.31
CA ASP A 232 35.36 -23.14 34.03
C ASP A 232 34.31 -22.46 33.12
N PHE A 233 34.73 -21.51 32.26
CA PHE A 233 33.83 -20.87 31.29
C PHE A 233 33.16 -21.90 30.37
N VAL A 234 33.93 -22.83 29.80
CA VAL A 234 33.39 -23.91 28.96
C VAL A 234 32.50 -24.86 29.79
N GLY A 235 32.86 -25.13 31.05
CA GLY A 235 31.99 -25.84 32.00
C GLY A 235 30.63 -25.17 32.23
N LYS A 236 30.59 -23.84 32.40
CA LYS A 236 29.32 -23.08 32.52
C LYS A 236 28.47 -23.13 31.25
N CYS A 237 29.10 -23.29 30.09
CA CYS A 237 28.41 -23.44 28.81
C CYS A 237 27.83 -24.86 28.60
N LEU A 238 28.54 -25.89 29.09
CA LEU A 238 28.20 -27.31 28.87
C LEU A 238 27.52 -27.99 30.07
N GLU A 239 26.88 -27.20 30.94
CA GLU A 239 25.91 -27.70 31.90
C GLU A 239 24.69 -28.28 31.17
N LYS A 240 24.32 -29.52 31.49
CA LYS A 240 23.22 -30.25 30.84
C LYS A 240 21.87 -29.68 31.23
N ASP A 241 21.65 -29.38 32.51
CA ASP A 241 20.40 -28.79 32.97
C ASP A 241 20.33 -27.34 32.49
N VAL A 242 19.53 -27.11 31.44
CA VAL A 242 19.38 -25.80 30.81
C VAL A 242 18.92 -24.70 31.78
N ASN A 243 18.30 -25.04 32.91
CA ASN A 243 17.97 -24.07 33.96
C ASN A 243 19.23 -23.60 34.70
N LYS A 244 20.15 -24.53 35.02
CA LYS A 244 21.44 -24.26 35.67
C LYS A 244 22.49 -23.69 34.71
N ARG A 245 22.42 -24.02 33.42
CA ARG A 245 23.33 -23.50 32.38
C ARG A 245 23.28 -21.98 32.37
N TRP A 246 24.44 -21.32 32.35
CA TRP A 246 24.48 -19.86 32.45
C TRP A 246 23.90 -19.20 31.19
N SER A 247 23.15 -18.11 31.37
CA SER A 247 22.74 -17.24 30.27
C SER A 247 23.93 -16.43 29.73
N VAL A 248 23.75 -15.84 28.55
CA VAL A 248 24.74 -14.93 27.96
C VAL A 248 25.03 -13.73 28.86
N SER A 249 24.04 -13.24 29.61
CA SER A 249 24.19 -12.16 30.60
C SER A 249 25.11 -12.54 31.77
N GLU A 250 25.02 -13.79 32.23
CA GLU A 250 25.87 -14.32 33.31
C GLU A 250 27.28 -14.61 32.79
N LEU A 251 27.39 -15.21 31.59
CA LEU A 251 28.67 -15.49 30.93
C LEU A 251 29.46 -14.22 30.58
N LEU A 252 28.81 -13.12 30.21
CA LEU A 252 29.45 -11.81 30.00
C LEU A 252 30.11 -11.24 31.28
N ASN A 253 29.72 -11.72 32.46
CA ASN A 253 30.34 -11.35 33.74
C ASN A 253 31.42 -12.35 34.19
N HIS A 254 31.65 -13.43 33.45
CA HIS A 254 32.62 -14.46 33.84
C HIS A 254 34.07 -13.94 33.72
N PRO A 255 34.97 -14.22 34.70
CA PRO A 255 36.34 -13.72 34.71
C PRO A 255 37.18 -14.04 33.46
N PHE A 256 36.83 -15.08 32.70
CA PHE A 256 37.51 -15.38 31.44
C PHE A 256 37.33 -14.28 30.39
N VAL A 257 36.14 -13.65 30.32
CA VAL A 257 35.74 -12.75 29.21
C VAL A 257 35.41 -11.32 29.61
N LYS A 258 35.04 -11.06 30.87
CA LYS A 258 34.42 -9.77 31.27
C LYS A 258 35.19 -8.53 30.76
N ASP A 259 36.46 -8.40 31.16
CA ASP A 259 37.32 -7.26 30.82
C ASP A 259 37.62 -7.18 29.31
N SER A 260 37.54 -8.31 28.60
CA SER A 260 37.66 -8.40 27.14
C SER A 260 36.38 -7.90 26.46
N ALA A 261 35.20 -8.38 26.87
CA ALA A 261 33.92 -7.97 26.33
C ALA A 261 33.62 -6.49 26.59
N GLU A 262 33.92 -5.96 27.79
CA GLU A 262 33.78 -4.54 28.10
C GLU A 262 34.70 -3.68 27.21
N ARG A 263 35.97 -4.08 27.03
CA ARG A 263 36.93 -3.39 26.16
C ARG A 263 36.52 -3.43 24.69
N ILE A 264 36.23 -4.60 24.13
CA ILE A 264 35.82 -4.77 22.72
C ILE A 264 34.51 -4.02 22.42
N LYS A 265 33.60 -3.93 23.39
CA LYS A 265 32.35 -3.15 23.27
C LYS A 265 32.60 -1.65 23.26
N ARG A 266 33.52 -1.15 24.10
CA ARG A 266 33.91 0.28 24.18
C ARG A 266 34.72 0.72 22.96
N ASP A 267 35.78 -0.01 22.64
CA ASP A 267 36.76 0.34 21.61
C ASP A 267 36.29 -0.11 20.20
N GLY A 268 35.29 -1.00 20.15
CA GLY A 268 34.63 -1.47 18.94
C GLY A 268 35.42 -2.48 18.10
N ASN A 269 36.63 -2.83 18.52
CA ASN A 269 37.50 -3.82 17.90
C ASN A 269 38.32 -4.56 18.98
N SER A 270 38.93 -5.68 18.62
CA SER A 270 40.01 -6.30 19.38
C SER A 270 41.33 -6.13 18.63
N PHE A 271 42.35 -5.64 19.32
CA PHE A 271 43.71 -5.54 18.78
C PHE A 271 44.28 -6.95 18.44
N THR A 272 44.08 -7.91 19.34
CA THR A 272 44.50 -9.31 19.14
C THR A 272 43.82 -9.93 17.90
N LEU A 273 42.54 -9.64 17.65
CA LEU A 273 41.86 -10.08 16.43
C LEU A 273 42.28 -9.31 15.18
N LEU A 274 42.71 -8.04 15.29
CA LEU A 274 43.36 -7.32 14.18
C LEU A 274 44.71 -7.96 13.81
N ASP A 275 45.49 -8.44 14.79
CA ASP A 275 46.71 -9.22 14.53
C ASP A 275 46.41 -10.61 13.96
N LEU A 276 45.37 -11.30 14.41
CA LEU A 276 44.86 -12.52 13.76
C LEU A 276 44.50 -12.25 12.29
N VAL A 277 43.79 -11.15 11.98
CA VAL A 277 43.49 -10.73 10.60
C VAL A 277 44.77 -10.46 9.79
N ARG A 278 45.81 -9.86 10.38
CA ARG A 278 47.12 -9.69 9.72
C ARG A 278 47.77 -11.05 9.41
N ARG A 279 47.75 -12.00 10.35
CA ARG A 279 48.25 -13.38 10.12
C ARG A 279 47.46 -14.10 9.01
N MET A 280 46.15 -13.89 8.93
CA MET A 280 45.29 -14.48 7.88
C MET A 280 45.46 -13.82 6.50
N LYS A 281 45.94 -12.58 6.41
CA LYS A 281 46.07 -11.82 5.15
C LYS A 281 47.45 -11.85 4.49
N GLY A 282 48.47 -12.47 5.11
CA GLY A 282 49.88 -12.38 4.71
C GLY A 282 50.30 -13.05 3.38
N SER A 283 49.39 -13.24 2.42
CA SER A 283 49.55 -14.23 1.34
C SER A 283 49.11 -13.76 -0.06
N THR A 284 49.55 -12.59 -0.55
CA THR A 284 49.70 -12.25 -2.02
C THR A 284 50.33 -10.85 -2.26
N PRO A 285 50.89 -10.53 -3.47
CA PRO A 285 51.73 -9.34 -3.72
C PRO A 285 51.03 -8.12 -4.36
N ARG A 286 51.80 -7.05 -4.67
CA ARG A 286 51.37 -5.74 -5.22
C ARG A 286 52.15 -5.33 -6.49
N GLU A 287 51.49 -4.56 -7.35
CA GLU A 287 52.05 -3.58 -8.31
C GLU A 287 51.17 -2.30 -8.17
N SER A 288 51.61 -1.04 -8.10
CA SER A 288 52.69 -0.21 -8.71
C SER A 288 52.13 0.73 -9.80
N ALA A 289 52.63 1.98 -9.86
CA ALA A 289 52.04 3.07 -10.65
C ALA A 289 53.08 4.13 -11.04
N SER A 290 52.81 4.91 -12.09
CA SER A 290 53.70 5.97 -12.60
C SER A 290 52.94 7.22 -13.09
N GLN A 291 53.64 8.36 -13.12
CA GLN A 291 53.16 9.67 -13.57
C GLN A 291 54.14 10.24 -14.62
N SER A 292 53.70 11.22 -15.42
CA SER A 292 54.59 12.18 -16.10
C SER A 292 53.85 13.48 -16.45
N SER A 293 54.59 14.53 -16.80
CA SER A 293 54.12 15.92 -16.98
C SER A 293 55.06 16.73 -17.90
N GLY A 294 54.61 17.87 -18.46
CA GLY A 294 55.48 18.78 -19.25
C GLY A 294 54.71 19.74 -20.19
N SER A 295 55.29 20.92 -20.50
CA SER A 295 54.70 22.01 -21.32
C SER A 295 55.80 23.03 -21.76
N ALA A 296 55.60 24.03 -22.64
CA ALA A 296 54.41 24.42 -23.41
C ALA A 296 54.66 24.39 -24.96
N MET A 297 54.86 25.45 -25.77
CA MET A 297 54.85 26.93 -25.64
C MET A 297 54.77 27.56 -27.05
N GLU A 298 53.91 28.58 -27.31
CA GLU A 298 54.10 29.54 -28.43
C GLU A 298 53.25 30.83 -28.26
N VAL A 299 53.58 31.91 -29.01
CA VAL A 299 52.98 33.26 -28.89
C VAL A 299 52.81 33.90 -30.28
N ALA A 300 51.68 34.59 -30.51
CA ALA A 300 51.44 35.42 -31.71
C ALA A 300 50.69 36.72 -31.36
N SER A 301 50.82 37.73 -32.24
CA SER A 301 50.30 39.10 -32.05
C SER A 301 48.95 39.37 -32.72
N GLU A 302 48.20 40.35 -32.21
CA GLU A 302 46.95 40.87 -32.83
C GLU A 302 47.02 42.37 -33.10
N GLU A 303 46.34 42.82 -34.15
CA GLU A 303 46.14 44.22 -34.53
C GLU A 303 44.73 44.73 -34.12
N ASN A 304 44.54 46.06 -34.09
CA ASN A 304 43.29 46.67 -33.61
C ASN A 304 42.11 46.53 -34.61
N GLU A 305 41.14 45.68 -34.26
CA GLU A 305 39.83 45.61 -34.92
C GLU A 305 38.85 46.65 -34.32
N LYS A 306 38.08 47.37 -35.15
CA LYS A 306 37.10 48.35 -34.66
C LYS A 306 35.98 47.67 -33.86
N GLY A 307 35.67 48.20 -32.68
CA GLY A 307 34.64 47.65 -31.78
C GLY A 307 35.11 46.50 -30.88
N SER A 308 36.40 46.18 -30.90
CA SER A 308 37.04 45.22 -29.99
C SER A 308 37.73 45.92 -28.82
N VAL A 309 37.47 45.46 -27.59
CA VAL A 309 38.12 45.93 -26.36
C VAL A 309 38.91 44.80 -25.72
N VAL A 310 40.20 45.03 -25.46
CA VAL A 310 41.09 44.08 -24.80
C VAL A 310 41.48 44.61 -23.41
N ILE A 311 40.90 44.02 -22.37
CA ILE A 311 41.11 44.37 -20.95
C ILE A 311 42.39 43.69 -20.48
N ARG A 312 43.42 44.51 -20.16
CA ARG A 312 44.76 44.06 -19.71
C ARG A 312 45.07 44.37 -18.25
N ASN A 313 44.24 45.19 -17.63
CA ASN A 313 44.31 45.65 -16.26
C ASN A 313 42.95 46.28 -15.89
N GLU A 314 42.77 46.69 -14.64
CA GLU A 314 41.47 47.17 -14.15
C GLU A 314 41.00 48.49 -14.83
N ASP A 315 41.91 49.32 -15.35
CA ASP A 315 41.57 50.49 -16.19
C ASP A 315 40.84 50.11 -17.51
N GLY A 316 40.90 48.83 -17.89
CA GLY A 316 40.25 48.32 -19.10
C GLY A 316 38.73 48.18 -18.97
N TRP A 317 38.20 47.98 -17.75
CA TRP A 317 36.74 47.92 -17.51
C TRP A 317 36.05 49.25 -17.83
N LEU A 318 36.74 50.37 -17.57
CA LEU A 318 36.29 51.74 -17.87
C LEU A 318 36.13 52.03 -19.39
N ARG A 319 36.45 51.07 -20.26
CA ARG A 319 36.34 51.16 -21.72
C ARG A 319 35.21 50.30 -22.28
N LEU A 320 34.41 49.68 -21.41
CA LEU A 320 33.20 48.96 -21.80
C LEU A 320 32.02 49.94 -21.87
N ASP A 321 31.40 50.01 -23.04
CA ASP A 321 30.14 50.72 -23.25
C ASP A 321 29.19 49.88 -24.13
N GLY A 322 27.96 50.35 -24.32
CA GLY A 322 26.94 49.66 -25.11
C GLY A 322 27.23 49.58 -26.62
N THR A 323 28.36 50.08 -27.11
CA THR A 323 28.80 49.99 -28.52
C THR A 323 29.85 48.90 -28.77
N VAL A 324 30.43 48.32 -27.72
CA VAL A 324 31.47 47.27 -27.83
C VAL A 324 30.88 45.98 -28.42
N GLU A 325 31.46 45.51 -29.53
CA GLU A 325 31.02 44.28 -30.20
C GLU A 325 31.85 43.05 -29.81
N LYS A 326 33.10 43.22 -29.37
CA LYS A 326 33.95 42.13 -28.86
C LYS A 326 34.66 42.54 -27.57
N VAL A 327 34.62 41.68 -26.55
CA VAL A 327 35.36 41.85 -25.29
C VAL A 327 36.33 40.69 -25.14
N ARG A 328 37.62 40.99 -24.95
CA ARG A 328 38.62 40.02 -24.52
C ARG A 328 39.26 40.45 -23.21
N VAL A 329 39.19 39.60 -22.19
CA VAL A 329 39.95 39.75 -20.93
C VAL A 329 41.26 38.98 -21.07
N CYS A 330 42.39 39.60 -20.77
CA CYS A 330 43.69 38.91 -20.72
C CYS A 330 43.86 38.15 -19.39
N ASP A 331 44.66 37.08 -19.44
CA ASP A 331 44.92 36.19 -18.30
C ASP A 331 45.29 36.94 -17.00
N GLY A 332 44.64 36.57 -15.90
CA GLY A 332 44.90 37.09 -14.55
C GLY A 332 44.21 38.41 -14.17
N VAL A 333 43.36 39.00 -15.03
CA VAL A 333 42.72 40.31 -14.81
C VAL A 333 41.35 40.20 -14.11
N GLY A 334 40.92 41.24 -13.38
CA GLY A 334 39.63 41.28 -12.70
C GLY A 334 39.59 40.54 -11.37
N ASN A 335 40.74 40.30 -10.75
CA ASN A 335 40.87 39.53 -9.51
C ASN A 335 40.80 40.38 -8.23
N ASP A 336 40.11 41.52 -8.29
CA ASP A 336 39.80 42.32 -7.10
C ASP A 336 38.80 41.57 -6.20
N HIS A 337 38.92 41.75 -4.89
CA HIS A 337 37.98 41.20 -3.91
C HIS A 337 36.63 41.93 -3.90
N ASP A 338 36.59 43.19 -4.31
CA ASP A 338 35.35 43.99 -4.36
C ASP A 338 34.51 43.65 -5.62
N LEU A 339 35.14 43.13 -6.68
CA LEU A 339 34.46 42.72 -7.92
C LEU A 339 33.76 41.37 -7.74
N THR A 340 32.57 41.41 -7.14
CA THR A 340 31.79 40.22 -6.75
C THR A 340 30.67 39.84 -7.72
N GLU A 341 30.27 40.71 -8.64
CA GLU A 341 29.21 40.49 -9.62
C GLU A 341 29.60 41.12 -10.97
N TRP A 342 29.24 40.50 -12.10
CA TRP A 342 29.47 41.07 -13.44
C TRP A 342 28.15 41.08 -14.21
N GLU A 343 27.53 42.26 -14.30
CA GLU A 343 26.32 42.48 -15.09
C GLU A 343 26.64 42.70 -16.58
N PHE A 344 25.74 42.23 -17.45
CA PHE A 344 25.91 42.30 -18.90
C PHE A 344 24.83 43.12 -19.61
N ALA A 345 23.89 43.72 -18.88
CA ALA A 345 22.69 44.38 -19.42
C ALA A 345 23.02 45.54 -20.37
N ASP A 346 24.06 46.32 -20.08
CA ASP A 346 24.44 47.49 -20.87
C ASP A 346 25.15 47.17 -22.19
N TYR A 347 25.68 45.95 -22.37
CA TYR A 347 26.51 45.58 -23.52
C TYR A 347 25.67 45.14 -24.74
N ALA A 348 24.66 45.93 -25.11
CA ALA A 348 23.68 45.61 -26.15
C ALA A 348 24.27 45.35 -27.56
N ALA A 349 25.48 45.84 -27.84
CA ALA A 349 26.20 45.59 -29.08
C ALA A 349 26.99 44.26 -29.11
N LEU A 350 27.21 43.62 -27.96
CA LEU A 350 28.17 42.53 -27.78
C LEU A 350 27.83 41.29 -28.63
N ARG A 351 28.85 40.79 -29.35
CA ARG A 351 28.80 39.59 -30.19
C ARG A 351 29.71 38.48 -29.68
N GLU A 352 30.88 38.82 -29.17
CA GLU A 352 31.90 37.87 -28.71
C GLU A 352 32.45 38.27 -27.34
N LEU A 353 32.35 37.35 -26.38
CA LEU A 353 32.98 37.43 -25.06
C LEU A 353 34.06 36.35 -24.94
N VAL A 354 35.31 36.75 -24.68
CA VAL A 354 36.43 35.84 -24.42
C VAL A 354 37.10 36.24 -23.11
N VAL A 355 37.06 35.37 -22.10
CA VAL A 355 37.75 35.58 -20.81
C VAL A 355 39.00 34.71 -20.78
N GLY A 356 40.17 35.31 -20.57
CA GLY A 356 41.46 34.62 -20.44
C GLY A 356 41.56 33.76 -19.18
N ASN A 357 42.69 33.08 -18.99
CA ASN A 357 42.86 32.15 -17.87
C ASN A 357 43.02 32.87 -16.52
N GLY A 358 42.45 32.32 -15.45
CA GLY A 358 42.58 32.81 -14.08
C GLY A 358 42.02 34.20 -13.84
N CYS A 359 41.03 34.64 -14.63
CA CYS A 359 40.38 35.95 -14.48
C CYS A 359 39.19 35.89 -13.50
N VAL A 360 38.78 37.06 -12.99
CA VAL A 360 37.50 37.28 -12.28
C VAL A 360 37.17 36.20 -11.22
N ALA A 361 38.17 35.81 -10.42
CA ALA A 361 38.08 34.66 -9.51
C ALA A 361 37.07 34.85 -8.37
N PHE A 362 36.79 36.10 -7.96
CA PHE A 362 35.87 36.46 -6.87
C PHE A 362 34.47 36.85 -7.34
N VAL A 363 34.23 36.95 -8.65
CA VAL A 363 32.87 37.14 -9.19
C VAL A 363 32.05 35.89 -8.89
N ARG A 364 30.94 36.08 -8.16
CA ARG A 364 30.00 35.06 -7.72
C ARG A 364 28.98 34.73 -8.80
N ASP A 365 28.37 35.77 -9.37
CA ASP A 365 27.23 35.63 -10.27
C ASP A 365 27.53 36.22 -11.66
N VAL A 366 27.20 35.43 -12.68
CA VAL A 366 27.39 35.75 -14.11
C VAL A 366 26.07 35.50 -14.82
N LYS A 367 25.35 36.58 -15.10
CA LYS A 367 24.00 36.55 -15.69
C LYS A 367 24.01 37.26 -17.03
N ILE A 368 24.10 36.47 -18.10
CA ILE A 368 24.11 36.94 -19.48
C ILE A 368 22.70 36.71 -20.05
N ALA A 369 21.87 37.73 -19.93
CA ALA A 369 20.45 37.69 -20.29
C ALA A 369 20.10 38.67 -21.42
N GLY A 370 19.31 38.23 -22.39
CA GLY A 370 18.66 39.11 -23.38
C GLY A 370 19.57 39.70 -24.47
N LEU A 371 20.85 39.35 -24.54
CA LEU A 371 21.78 39.91 -25.53
C LEU A 371 21.48 39.42 -26.95
N ALA A 372 20.68 40.21 -27.67
CA ALA A 372 20.18 39.92 -29.01
C ALA A 372 21.26 39.76 -30.10
N ARG A 373 22.49 40.23 -29.84
CA ARG A 373 23.63 40.16 -30.77
C ARG A 373 24.71 39.14 -30.39
N LEU A 374 24.65 38.55 -29.19
CA LEU A 374 25.68 37.66 -28.70
C LEU A 374 25.71 36.38 -29.54
N GLU A 375 26.87 36.06 -30.13
CA GLU A 375 27.07 34.91 -31.02
C GLU A 375 28.05 33.88 -30.42
N LYS A 376 28.95 34.29 -29.51
CA LYS A 376 30.00 33.43 -28.94
C LYS A 376 30.38 33.82 -27.50
N VAL A 377 30.53 32.82 -26.63
CA VAL A 377 31.11 32.98 -25.28
C VAL A 377 32.21 31.94 -25.06
N GLU A 378 33.42 32.37 -24.69
CA GLU A 378 34.50 31.48 -24.23
C GLU A 378 35.08 31.99 -22.89
N VAL A 379 35.22 31.10 -21.93
CA VAL A 379 35.86 31.34 -20.64
C VAL A 379 37.06 30.41 -20.50
N GLY A 380 38.22 30.94 -20.12
CA GLY A 380 39.46 30.19 -19.91
C GLY A 380 39.45 29.30 -18.67
N ASP A 381 40.61 28.75 -18.36
CA ASP A 381 40.81 27.87 -17.20
C ASP A 381 40.84 28.69 -15.89
N GLY A 382 40.37 28.12 -14.78
CA GLY A 382 40.49 28.68 -13.42
C GLY A 382 39.68 29.96 -13.09
N CYS A 383 38.75 30.38 -13.94
CA CYS A 383 37.94 31.60 -13.75
C CYS A 383 36.76 31.38 -12.79
N PHE A 384 36.30 32.42 -12.08
CA PHE A 384 35.15 32.30 -11.15
C PHE A 384 35.34 31.16 -10.11
N SER A 385 36.58 30.97 -9.65
CA SER A 385 37.02 29.77 -8.92
C SER A 385 37.02 29.92 -7.40
N GLN A 386 37.01 31.15 -6.87
CA GLN A 386 37.07 31.42 -5.44
C GLN A 386 35.70 31.74 -4.81
N ALA A 387 34.80 32.40 -5.53
CA ALA A 387 33.45 32.67 -5.04
C ALA A 387 32.67 31.37 -4.73
N SER A 388 31.90 31.38 -3.64
CA SER A 388 31.03 30.27 -3.18
C SER A 388 29.56 30.60 -3.39
N GLY A 389 28.73 29.60 -3.67
CA GLY A 389 27.29 29.80 -3.91
C GLY A 389 26.94 30.46 -5.25
N GLY A 390 27.84 30.40 -6.25
CA GLY A 390 27.72 31.17 -7.49
C GLY A 390 26.64 30.72 -8.47
N VAL A 391 26.13 31.65 -9.27
CA VAL A 391 25.08 31.45 -10.27
C VAL A 391 25.60 31.80 -11.67
N PHE A 392 25.54 30.85 -12.59
CA PHE A 392 25.84 31.05 -14.02
C PHE A 392 24.57 30.88 -14.86
N GLU A 393 24.17 31.91 -15.60
CA GLU A 393 22.95 31.90 -16.41
C GLU A 393 23.18 32.50 -17.79
N LEU A 394 22.85 31.74 -18.84
CA LEU A 394 22.75 32.18 -20.23
C LEU A 394 21.29 32.05 -20.67
N VAL A 395 20.61 33.19 -20.81
CA VAL A 395 19.14 33.24 -20.97
C VAL A 395 18.72 34.18 -22.09
N ASN A 396 17.76 33.76 -22.92
CA ASN A 396 17.15 34.61 -23.96
C ASN A 396 18.16 35.29 -24.92
N CYS A 397 19.28 34.63 -25.25
CA CYS A 397 20.28 35.16 -26.19
C CYS A 397 20.11 34.49 -27.58
N PRO A 398 19.29 35.05 -28.49
CA PRO A 398 18.77 34.36 -29.67
C PRO A 398 19.78 34.06 -30.78
N ARG A 399 20.99 34.63 -30.73
CA ARG A 399 22.04 34.42 -31.73
C ARG A 399 23.21 33.56 -31.27
N LEU A 400 23.27 33.21 -29.97
CA LEU A 400 24.41 32.54 -29.37
C LEU A 400 24.59 31.15 -29.98
N ARG A 401 25.76 30.88 -30.58
CA ARG A 401 26.05 29.66 -31.35
C ARG A 401 26.88 28.65 -30.57
N SER A 402 27.87 29.12 -29.81
CA SER A 402 28.77 28.26 -29.05
C SER A 402 29.14 28.86 -27.69
N VAL A 403 29.25 27.97 -26.70
CA VAL A 403 29.75 28.28 -25.35
C VAL A 403 30.90 27.33 -25.01
N ARG A 404 32.05 27.88 -24.59
CA ARG A 404 33.18 27.13 -24.04
C ARG A 404 33.51 27.61 -22.63
N ILE A 405 33.78 26.68 -21.71
CA ILE A 405 34.26 26.98 -20.36
C ILE A 405 35.49 26.10 -20.09
N GLY A 406 36.60 26.70 -19.66
CA GLY A 406 37.88 26.05 -19.40
C GLY A 406 37.94 25.27 -18.09
N ASP A 407 39.05 24.58 -17.86
CA ASP A 407 39.25 23.65 -16.75
C ASP A 407 39.36 24.40 -15.41
N GLY A 408 38.62 23.95 -14.39
CA GLY A 408 38.62 24.55 -13.05
C GLY A 408 37.84 25.86 -12.94
N SER A 409 36.95 26.17 -13.89
CA SER A 409 36.11 27.37 -13.85
C SER A 409 34.72 27.11 -13.25
N PHE A 410 34.17 28.07 -12.50
CA PHE A 410 32.87 27.95 -11.79
C PHE A 410 32.74 26.75 -10.83
N VAL A 411 33.83 26.36 -10.15
CA VAL A 411 33.91 25.12 -9.35
C VAL A 411 32.85 25.02 -8.26
N LYS A 412 32.48 26.14 -7.63
CA LYS A 412 31.52 26.22 -6.50
C LYS A 412 30.14 26.77 -6.88
N ALA A 413 29.80 26.76 -8.18
CA ALA A 413 28.49 27.22 -8.64
C ALA A 413 27.37 26.28 -8.17
N VAL A 414 26.29 26.85 -7.64
CA VAL A 414 25.08 26.15 -7.19
C VAL A 414 24.00 26.12 -8.27
N ARG A 415 24.09 26.99 -9.29
CA ARG A 415 23.16 27.00 -10.43
C ARG A 415 23.92 27.22 -11.73
N ALA A 416 23.66 26.36 -12.71
CA ALA A 416 24.08 26.54 -14.09
C ALA A 416 22.84 26.41 -14.99
N ALA A 417 22.49 27.47 -15.72
CA ALA A 417 21.29 27.51 -16.55
C ALA A 417 21.57 27.96 -17.99
N PHE A 418 21.01 27.23 -18.95
CA PHE A 418 21.00 27.56 -20.38
C PHE A 418 19.55 27.50 -20.85
N GLU A 419 18.90 28.65 -21.00
CA GLU A 419 17.45 28.73 -21.21
C GLU A 419 17.08 29.63 -22.41
N ASN A 420 16.24 29.12 -23.32
CA ASN A 420 15.74 29.82 -24.52
C ASN A 420 16.86 30.34 -25.45
N LEU A 421 17.74 29.44 -25.90
CA LEU A 421 18.88 29.76 -26.79
C LEU A 421 18.69 29.10 -28.17
N PRO A 422 17.79 29.62 -29.02
CA PRO A 422 17.33 28.96 -30.26
C PRO A 422 18.38 28.80 -31.36
N ALA A 423 19.55 29.44 -31.25
CA ALA A 423 20.67 29.31 -32.19
C ALA A 423 21.86 28.49 -31.66
N LEU A 424 21.81 28.00 -30.41
CA LEU A 424 22.94 27.37 -29.75
C LEU A 424 23.17 25.95 -30.28
N THR A 425 24.34 25.69 -30.84
CA THR A 425 24.70 24.42 -31.47
C THR A 425 25.70 23.59 -30.65
N SER A 426 26.56 24.24 -29.85
CA SER A 426 27.60 23.56 -29.07
C SER A 426 27.81 24.16 -27.67
N ILE A 427 27.87 23.29 -26.65
CA ILE A 427 28.34 23.58 -25.29
C ILE A 427 29.54 22.67 -25.00
N VAL A 428 30.67 23.27 -24.60
CA VAL A 428 31.92 22.58 -24.27
C VAL A 428 32.40 22.96 -22.87
N LEU A 429 32.35 22.01 -21.95
CA LEU A 429 32.75 22.19 -20.55
C LEU A 429 34.11 21.52 -20.28
N GLY A 430 34.98 22.27 -19.61
CA GLY A 430 36.27 21.80 -19.11
C GLY A 430 36.13 20.80 -17.97
N LYS A 431 37.29 20.38 -17.46
CA LYS A 431 37.43 19.53 -16.28
C LYS A 431 37.07 20.34 -15.04
N ASP A 432 36.42 19.72 -14.07
CA ASP A 432 36.05 20.37 -12.80
C ASP A 432 35.14 21.61 -12.94
N VAL A 433 34.47 21.78 -14.09
CA VAL A 433 33.52 22.88 -14.34
C VAL A 433 32.19 22.60 -13.68
N PHE A 434 31.61 23.58 -12.97
CA PHE A 434 30.33 23.43 -12.26
C PHE A 434 30.32 22.20 -11.31
N MET A 435 31.32 22.08 -10.42
CA MET A 435 31.48 20.91 -9.54
C MET A 435 30.52 20.85 -8.33
N GLY A 436 29.74 21.89 -8.06
CA GLY A 436 28.68 21.94 -7.02
C GLY A 436 29.17 21.83 -5.57
N GLU A 437 28.57 22.61 -4.66
CA GLU A 437 28.90 22.49 -3.24
C GLU A 437 28.25 21.24 -2.62
N GLU A 438 29.07 20.32 -2.09
CA GLU A 438 28.61 19.00 -1.59
C GLU A 438 27.47 19.10 -0.56
N LYS A 439 27.45 20.17 0.25
CA LYS A 439 26.47 20.43 1.31
C LYS A 439 25.25 21.28 0.90
N ARG A 440 25.21 21.82 -0.32
CA ARG A 440 24.06 22.58 -0.84
C ARG A 440 23.25 21.75 -1.83
N GLU A 441 22.06 22.21 -2.17
CA GLU A 441 21.42 21.82 -3.42
C GLU A 441 22.12 22.56 -4.56
N ASN A 442 22.38 21.85 -5.66
CA ASN A 442 22.98 22.44 -6.86
C ASN A 442 22.15 21.98 -8.07
N VAL A 443 21.79 22.91 -8.95
CA VAL A 443 20.79 22.73 -10.02
C VAL A 443 21.39 22.99 -11.39
N LEU A 444 21.20 22.05 -12.32
CA LEU A 444 21.46 22.22 -13.75
C LEU A 444 20.14 22.37 -14.51
N VAL A 445 20.00 23.45 -15.28
CA VAL A 445 18.83 23.68 -16.17
C VAL A 445 19.26 23.80 -17.63
N LEU A 446 18.67 22.98 -18.49
CA LEU A 446 18.87 22.99 -19.94
C LEU A 446 17.51 23.02 -20.63
N LYS A 447 17.06 24.20 -21.07
CA LYS A 447 15.65 24.42 -21.47
C LYS A 447 15.54 25.15 -22.80
N ASN A 448 14.71 24.63 -23.70
CA ASN A 448 14.42 25.24 -25.01
C ASN A 448 15.70 25.54 -25.81
N LEU A 449 16.47 24.48 -26.10
CA LEU A 449 17.72 24.52 -26.87
C LEU A 449 17.55 23.69 -28.18
N PRO A 450 16.61 24.07 -29.07
CA PRO A 450 16.08 23.19 -30.12
C PRO A 450 17.07 22.78 -31.21
N VAL A 451 18.18 23.50 -31.37
CA VAL A 451 19.22 23.24 -32.38
C VAL A 451 20.55 22.77 -31.78
N LEU A 452 20.59 22.48 -30.47
CA LEU A 452 21.79 21.98 -29.81
C LEU A 452 22.19 20.63 -30.41
N VAL A 453 23.40 20.55 -30.97
CA VAL A 453 23.95 19.34 -31.60
C VAL A 453 24.98 18.68 -30.68
N GLU A 454 25.74 19.49 -29.95
CA GLU A 454 26.88 19.09 -29.13
C GLU A 454 26.73 19.58 -27.67
N LEU A 455 26.87 18.64 -26.72
CA LEU A 455 27.07 18.90 -25.30
C LEU A 455 28.21 18.01 -24.80
N THR A 456 29.34 18.62 -24.45
CA THR A 456 30.54 17.89 -24.00
C THR A 456 31.06 18.42 -22.67
N GLY A 457 31.63 17.53 -21.87
CA GLY A 457 32.19 17.83 -20.56
C GLY A 457 33.32 16.87 -20.24
N LYS A 458 34.47 17.40 -19.81
CA LYS A 458 35.58 16.58 -19.31
C LYS A 458 35.24 15.99 -17.93
N ILE A 459 36.17 15.20 -17.39
CA ILE A 459 36.05 14.52 -16.09
C ILE A 459 35.65 15.51 -14.96
N ARG A 460 34.68 15.11 -14.13
CA ARG A 460 34.07 15.88 -13.04
C ARG A 460 33.36 17.19 -13.41
N ALA A 461 33.15 17.50 -14.70
CA ALA A 461 32.21 18.58 -15.07
C ALA A 461 30.79 18.28 -14.55
N LEU A 462 29.98 19.26 -14.15
CA LEU A 462 28.60 19.05 -13.65
C LEU A 462 28.50 18.07 -12.45
N ARG A 463 29.60 17.89 -11.71
CA ARG A 463 29.62 17.07 -10.49
C ARG A 463 28.75 17.73 -9.41
N ASN A 464 28.19 16.92 -8.50
CA ASN A 464 27.33 17.35 -7.39
C ASN A 464 26.09 18.20 -7.78
N MET A 465 25.78 18.34 -9.08
CA MET A 465 24.48 18.82 -9.55
C MET A 465 23.44 17.75 -9.19
N LYS A 466 22.69 18.04 -8.11
CA LYS A 466 21.76 17.11 -7.45
C LYS A 466 20.41 17.06 -8.17
N ASP A 467 19.99 18.20 -8.71
CA ASP A 467 18.76 18.37 -9.47
C ASP A 467 19.12 18.71 -10.92
N VAL A 468 18.63 17.91 -11.87
CA VAL A 468 18.94 18.04 -13.30
C VAL A 468 17.63 18.13 -14.08
N ARG A 469 17.38 19.30 -14.66
CA ARG A 469 16.15 19.63 -15.41
C ARG A 469 16.47 19.91 -16.87
N ALA A 470 16.00 19.05 -17.77
CA ALA A 470 16.34 19.09 -19.19
C ALA A 470 15.11 18.90 -20.08
N ARG A 471 14.71 19.95 -20.82
CA ARG A 471 13.53 19.92 -21.71
C ARG A 471 13.77 20.62 -23.04
N GLY A 472 13.54 19.91 -24.14
CA GLY A 472 13.55 20.47 -25.50
C GLY A 472 14.95 20.62 -26.11
N MET A 473 15.67 19.50 -26.28
CA MET A 473 16.91 19.34 -27.05
C MET A 473 16.79 18.20 -28.11
N PRO A 474 15.78 18.22 -29.01
CA PRO A 474 15.50 17.12 -29.95
C PRO A 474 16.61 16.82 -30.97
N ARG A 475 17.64 17.67 -31.09
CA ARG A 475 18.73 17.52 -32.07
C ARG A 475 20.08 17.11 -31.45
N LEU A 476 20.13 16.91 -30.12
CA LEU A 476 21.37 16.61 -29.40
C LEU A 476 21.88 15.21 -29.78
N SER A 477 22.89 15.16 -30.63
CA SER A 477 23.41 13.94 -31.28
C SER A 477 24.86 13.60 -30.89
N LYS A 478 25.59 14.58 -30.35
CA LYS A 478 26.89 14.41 -29.69
C LYS A 478 26.79 14.82 -28.21
N CYS A 479 26.53 13.85 -27.35
CA CYS A 479 26.61 14.01 -25.90
C CYS A 479 27.88 13.29 -25.40
N THR A 480 28.72 13.94 -24.60
CA THR A 480 29.94 13.31 -24.04
C THR A 480 30.21 13.87 -22.65
N LEU A 481 29.60 13.23 -21.64
CA LEU A 481 29.62 13.63 -20.23
C LEU A 481 30.19 12.51 -19.35
N LEU A 482 31.32 11.93 -19.77
CA LEU A 482 31.95 10.78 -19.12
C LEU A 482 32.51 11.15 -17.75
N SER A 483 31.98 10.53 -16.69
CA SER A 483 32.31 10.83 -15.30
C SER A 483 32.13 12.32 -14.95
N ALA A 484 31.16 12.97 -15.60
CA ALA A 484 30.71 14.33 -15.30
C ALA A 484 29.85 14.31 -14.02
N PHE A 485 28.57 13.94 -14.18
CA PHE A 485 27.61 13.80 -13.09
C PHE A 485 28.06 12.82 -12.01
N LYS A 486 27.84 13.20 -10.75
CA LYS A 486 27.91 12.33 -9.57
C LYS A 486 26.98 12.90 -8.51
N CYS A 487 26.32 12.04 -7.74
CA CYS A 487 25.40 12.41 -6.66
C CYS A 487 24.17 13.22 -7.14
N VAL A 488 23.68 12.89 -8.34
CA VAL A 488 22.34 13.29 -8.81
C VAL A 488 21.30 12.60 -7.93
N ALA A 489 20.27 13.33 -7.52
CA ALA A 489 19.19 12.86 -6.64
C ALA A 489 17.80 13.07 -7.26
N HIS A 490 17.63 14.05 -8.15
CA HIS A 490 16.37 14.38 -8.81
C HIS A 490 16.57 14.62 -10.31
N VAL A 491 15.68 14.07 -11.15
CA VAL A 491 15.86 14.05 -12.62
C VAL A 491 14.56 14.32 -13.39
N GLU A 492 14.38 15.56 -13.85
CA GLU A 492 13.35 15.97 -14.82
C GLU A 492 13.95 15.95 -16.24
N ILE A 493 13.63 14.95 -17.06
CA ILE A 493 14.10 14.89 -18.46
C ILE A 493 12.96 14.51 -19.42
N GLU A 494 12.77 15.36 -20.44
CA GLU A 494 11.76 15.25 -21.49
C GLU A 494 12.28 15.78 -22.84
N ASN A 495 12.31 14.93 -23.87
CA ASN A 495 12.70 15.31 -25.24
C ASN A 495 14.08 16.03 -25.26
N ALA A 496 15.08 15.41 -24.64
CA ALA A 496 16.43 15.94 -24.46
C ALA A 496 17.49 15.24 -25.34
N GLY A 497 17.07 14.40 -26.30
CA GLY A 497 17.97 13.69 -27.21
C GLY A 497 18.97 12.81 -26.46
N LYS A 498 20.24 12.80 -26.88
CA LYS A 498 21.28 11.97 -26.22
C LYS A 498 21.63 12.35 -24.78
N LEU A 499 21.02 13.37 -24.18
CA LEU A 499 21.10 13.56 -22.74
C LEU A 499 20.30 12.49 -21.98
N GLU A 500 19.19 11.99 -22.56
CA GLU A 500 18.43 10.85 -22.04
C GLU A 500 19.24 9.55 -22.05
N GLU A 501 20.26 9.43 -22.93
CA GLU A 501 21.13 8.25 -22.98
C GLU A 501 22.16 8.20 -21.84
N VAL A 502 22.38 9.30 -21.10
CA VAL A 502 23.43 9.39 -20.08
C VAL A 502 23.12 8.46 -18.90
N LYS A 503 23.94 7.41 -18.75
CA LYS A 503 23.78 6.33 -17.77
C LYS A 503 23.40 6.82 -16.35
N VAL A 504 24.12 7.79 -15.79
CA VAL A 504 23.88 8.30 -14.42
C VAL A 504 22.50 8.95 -14.28
N LEU A 505 22.00 9.63 -15.33
CA LEU A 505 20.68 10.25 -15.31
C LEU A 505 19.56 9.21 -15.48
N LYS A 506 19.79 8.17 -16.29
CA LYS A 506 18.90 6.98 -16.37
C LYS A 506 18.82 6.25 -15.04
N GLU A 507 19.95 5.98 -14.39
CA GLU A 507 20.00 5.29 -13.09
C GLU A 507 19.34 6.11 -11.99
N ALA A 508 19.55 7.44 -11.94
CA ALA A 508 18.88 8.30 -10.97
C ALA A 508 17.37 8.41 -11.23
N LYS A 509 16.92 8.53 -12.48
CA LYS A 509 15.49 8.54 -12.83
C LYS A 509 14.81 7.19 -12.52
N LEU A 510 15.49 6.07 -12.75
CA LEU A 510 14.99 4.74 -12.38
C LEU A 510 14.88 4.59 -10.85
N LYS A 511 15.93 4.96 -10.11
CA LYS A 511 15.91 4.91 -8.64
C LYS A 511 14.84 5.81 -8.02
N GLN A 512 14.57 6.97 -8.62
CA GLN A 512 13.46 7.85 -8.23
C GLN A 512 12.07 7.19 -8.43
N MET A 513 11.94 6.26 -9.38
CA MET A 513 10.72 5.44 -9.57
C MET A 513 10.69 4.22 -8.65
N GLU A 514 11.83 3.57 -8.42
CA GLU A 514 11.96 2.43 -7.49
C GLU A 514 11.62 2.84 -6.05
N GLU A 515 12.07 4.02 -5.59
CA GLU A 515 11.70 4.54 -4.26
C GLU A 515 10.19 4.81 -4.13
N LEU A 516 9.53 5.30 -5.18
CA LEU A 516 8.06 5.47 -5.16
C LEU A 516 7.34 4.12 -5.03
N LEU A 517 7.80 3.09 -5.76
CA LEU A 517 7.26 1.73 -5.70
C LEU A 517 7.50 1.04 -4.34
N GLU A 518 8.59 1.35 -3.62
CA GLU A 518 8.77 0.87 -2.24
C GLU A 518 7.72 1.47 -1.29
N TRP A 519 7.40 2.76 -1.42
CA TRP A 519 6.39 3.43 -0.61
C TRP A 519 4.96 2.98 -0.94
N GLU A 520 4.61 2.80 -2.22
CA GLU A 520 3.30 2.26 -2.62
C GLU A 520 3.02 0.86 -2.04
N ASN A 521 4.04 0.10 -1.67
CA ASN A 521 3.91 -1.24 -1.07
C ASN A 521 4.29 -1.26 0.43
N SER A 522 4.37 -0.08 1.05
CA SER A 522 4.64 0.06 2.49
C SER A 522 3.35 0.02 3.30
N ILE A 523 3.41 -0.62 4.47
CA ILE A 523 2.30 -0.84 5.40
C ILE A 523 2.69 -0.20 6.73
N ASP A 524 1.86 0.68 7.27
CA ASP A 524 1.93 1.10 8.68
C ASP A 524 0.84 0.38 9.50
N VAL A 525 1.14 0.09 10.76
CA VAL A 525 0.22 -0.60 11.68
C VAL A 525 0.07 0.24 12.94
N ILE A 526 -1.07 0.90 13.05
CA ILE A 526 -1.40 1.71 14.22
C ILE A 526 -1.80 0.78 15.36
N THR A 527 -1.14 0.98 16.49
CA THR A 527 -1.45 0.34 17.78
C THR A 527 -1.54 1.44 18.83
N ARG A 528 -2.03 1.13 20.05
CA ARG A 528 -2.16 2.08 21.19
C ARG A 528 -0.84 2.73 21.69
N LYS A 529 0.26 2.59 20.95
CA LYS A 529 1.58 3.24 21.18
C LYS A 529 1.99 4.21 20.07
N ASN A 530 1.29 4.22 18.93
CA ASN A 530 1.64 4.99 17.74
C ASN A 530 0.70 6.21 17.61
N ASN A 531 1.24 7.37 17.25
CA ASN A 531 0.47 8.59 17.02
C ASN A 531 0.10 8.69 15.53
N TRP A 532 -1.19 8.80 15.20
CA TRP A 532 -1.70 8.96 13.82
C TRP A 532 -0.93 10.01 13.00
N ASN A 533 -0.51 11.10 13.65
CA ASN A 533 0.19 12.19 12.99
C ASN A 533 1.58 11.79 12.45
N ALA A 534 2.20 10.74 12.99
CA ALA A 534 3.56 10.30 12.65
C ALA A 534 3.66 9.40 11.40
N ILE A 535 2.53 8.92 10.86
CA ILE A 535 2.48 8.06 9.66
C ILE A 535 3.00 8.85 8.45
N ASP A 536 3.94 8.29 7.67
CA ASP A 536 4.45 8.94 6.48
C ASP A 536 3.35 9.12 5.41
N TRP A 537 3.28 10.30 4.79
CA TRP A 537 2.25 10.63 3.79
C TRP A 537 2.34 9.79 2.51
N ARG A 538 3.47 9.10 2.28
CA ARG A 538 3.72 8.25 1.11
C ARG A 538 3.20 6.81 1.26
N ILE A 539 2.69 6.43 2.43
CA ILE A 539 2.30 5.05 2.77
C ILE A 539 1.30 4.45 1.76
N GLY A 540 1.42 3.15 1.50
CA GLY A 540 0.53 2.41 0.58
C GLY A 540 -0.64 1.72 1.29
N VAL A 541 -0.48 1.33 2.54
CA VAL A 541 -1.50 0.65 3.36
C VAL A 541 -1.48 1.17 4.79
N ILE A 542 -2.65 1.42 5.37
CA ILE A 542 -2.82 1.75 6.79
C ILE A 542 -3.72 0.69 7.44
N LEU A 543 -3.18 -0.01 8.44
CA LEU A 543 -3.93 -0.94 9.28
C LEU A 543 -4.06 -0.35 10.69
N VAL A 544 -5.29 -0.24 11.21
CA VAL A 544 -5.55 0.26 12.58
C VAL A 544 -5.98 -0.89 13.47
N SER A 545 -5.29 -1.13 14.59
CA SER A 545 -5.64 -2.20 15.54
C SER A 545 -6.81 -1.80 16.44
N ASP A 546 -7.53 -2.78 17.00
CA ASP A 546 -8.73 -2.56 17.82
C ASP A 546 -8.56 -1.58 18.99
N GLU A 547 -9.60 -0.76 19.17
CA GLU A 547 -9.70 0.37 20.11
C GLU A 547 -8.50 1.34 20.08
N CYS A 548 -7.99 1.67 18.88
CA CYS A 548 -6.99 2.72 18.68
C CYS A 548 -7.61 4.03 18.18
N CYS A 549 -6.85 5.13 18.29
CA CYS A 549 -7.24 6.47 17.81
C CYS A 549 -8.56 7.03 18.39
N SER A 550 -8.92 6.59 19.61
CA SER A 550 -10.14 6.98 20.33
C SER A 550 -9.87 8.02 21.44
N GLU A 551 -8.95 8.96 21.20
CA GLU A 551 -8.72 10.11 22.07
C GLU A 551 -9.77 11.22 21.84
N GLU A 552 -10.29 11.85 22.90
CA GLU A 552 -11.31 12.92 22.82
C GLU A 552 -10.97 14.10 21.89
N ALA A 553 -9.68 14.39 21.72
CA ALA A 553 -9.20 15.46 20.83
C ALA A 553 -9.19 15.08 19.34
N PHE A 554 -9.36 13.80 19.00
CA PHE A 554 -9.33 13.29 17.63
C PHE A 554 -10.74 13.39 17.02
N VAL A 555 -11.12 14.61 16.60
CA VAL A 555 -12.47 14.91 16.07
C VAL A 555 -12.59 14.88 14.54
N LEU A 556 -11.48 14.85 13.81
CA LEU A 556 -11.43 14.85 12.34
C LEU A 556 -10.42 13.80 11.85
N LEU A 557 -10.90 12.80 11.11
CA LEU A 557 -10.07 11.89 10.33
C LEU A 557 -9.97 12.41 8.90
N ASP A 558 -8.85 13.03 8.56
CA ASP A 558 -8.55 13.50 7.20
C ASP A 558 -7.43 12.66 6.58
N LEU A 559 -7.77 11.96 5.49
CA LEU A 559 -6.85 11.06 4.77
C LEU A 559 -6.28 11.68 3.48
N THR A 560 -6.70 12.89 3.09
CA THR A 560 -6.33 13.54 1.81
C THR A 560 -4.82 13.65 1.57
N ARG A 561 -4.02 13.66 2.64
CA ARG A 561 -2.54 13.69 2.58
C ARG A 561 -1.91 12.41 2.01
N PHE A 562 -2.59 11.27 2.10
CA PHE A 562 -2.03 9.95 1.79
C PHE A 562 -2.25 9.57 0.31
N VAL A 563 -1.68 10.37 -0.61
CA VAL A 563 -1.90 10.27 -2.07
C VAL A 563 -1.47 8.95 -2.73
N ASN A 564 -0.82 8.06 -1.98
CA ASN A 564 -0.41 6.72 -2.41
C ASN A 564 -1.24 5.58 -1.79
N LEU A 565 -2.18 5.89 -0.88
CA LEU A 565 -2.93 4.89 -0.13
C LEU A 565 -3.79 4.03 -1.06
N ARG A 566 -3.66 2.71 -0.92
CA ARG A 566 -4.42 1.68 -1.65
C ARG A 566 -5.39 0.93 -0.77
N GLU A 567 -5.01 0.65 0.47
CA GLU A 567 -5.81 -0.14 1.41
C GLU A 567 -5.87 0.57 2.77
N LEU A 568 -7.09 0.76 3.29
CA LEU A 568 -7.35 1.24 4.64
C LEU A 568 -8.19 0.20 5.37
N GLU A 569 -7.63 -0.44 6.39
CA GLU A 569 -8.37 -1.36 7.26
C GLU A 569 -8.36 -0.84 8.69
N ILE A 570 -9.54 -0.69 9.29
CA ILE A 570 -9.75 -0.16 10.62
C ILE A 570 -10.35 -1.26 11.51
N GLY A 571 -9.66 -1.64 12.59
CA GLY A 571 -10.13 -2.61 13.57
C GLY A 571 -11.27 -2.08 14.46
N CYS A 572 -11.87 -2.95 15.25
CA CYS A 572 -13.14 -2.66 15.93
C CYS A 572 -12.99 -1.60 17.04
N GLY A 573 -14.01 -0.76 17.22
CA GLY A 573 -14.08 0.25 18.28
C GLY A 573 -13.08 1.41 18.16
N CYS A 574 -12.56 1.68 16.96
CA CYS A 574 -11.63 2.78 16.72
C CYS A 574 -12.34 4.14 16.52
N PHE A 575 -11.58 5.24 16.60
CA PHE A 575 -12.04 6.59 16.23
C PHE A 575 -13.32 7.09 16.93
N GLN A 576 -13.60 6.63 18.15
CA GLN A 576 -14.89 6.86 18.84
C GLN A 576 -15.28 8.35 19.00
N PHE A 577 -14.33 9.28 18.93
CA PHE A 577 -14.58 10.72 19.06
C PHE A 577 -14.56 11.49 17.73
N VAL A 578 -14.24 10.85 16.61
CA VAL A 578 -14.21 11.45 15.28
C VAL A 578 -15.63 11.78 14.82
N GLN A 579 -15.84 13.05 14.48
CA GLN A 579 -17.10 13.63 14.02
C GLN A 579 -17.11 13.83 12.50
N ARG A 580 -15.94 13.89 11.86
CA ARG A 580 -15.79 14.06 10.41
C ARG A 580 -14.76 13.11 9.87
N THR A 581 -15.12 12.37 8.82
CA THR A 581 -14.26 11.41 8.13
C THR A 581 -14.17 11.79 6.65
N ARG A 582 -12.96 12.12 6.18
CA ARG A 582 -12.70 12.60 4.82
C ARG A 582 -11.75 11.67 4.07
N ILE A 583 -12.32 10.89 3.17
CA ILE A 583 -11.62 10.00 2.24
C ILE A 583 -11.78 10.60 0.83
N VAL A 584 -11.04 11.67 0.55
CA VAL A 584 -11.25 12.50 -0.66
C VAL A 584 -10.00 12.54 -1.53
N GLY A 585 -10.17 12.32 -2.84
CA GLY A 585 -9.13 12.51 -3.86
C GLY A 585 -8.05 11.41 -3.90
N LEU A 586 -8.30 10.26 -3.28
CA LEU A 586 -7.31 9.18 -3.15
C LEU A 586 -7.31 8.27 -4.39
N LYS A 587 -6.72 8.77 -5.49
CA LYS A 587 -6.69 8.17 -6.84
C LYS A 587 -6.00 6.79 -6.97
N LYS A 588 -5.62 6.15 -5.86
CA LYS A 588 -5.06 4.79 -5.81
C LYS A 588 -5.76 3.88 -4.79
N LEU A 589 -6.75 4.40 -4.05
CA LEU A 589 -7.44 3.66 -3.00
C LEU A 589 -8.30 2.57 -3.63
N GLU A 590 -7.97 1.31 -3.41
CA GLU A 590 -8.66 0.13 -3.95
C GLU A 590 -9.65 -0.48 -2.94
N LYS A 591 -9.37 -0.37 -1.64
CA LYS A 591 -10.14 -1.02 -0.56
C LYS A 591 -10.27 -0.16 0.70
N VAL A 592 -11.47 -0.11 1.28
CA VAL A 592 -11.73 0.42 2.63
C VAL A 592 -12.53 -0.59 3.45
N VAL A 593 -12.04 -0.93 4.64
CA VAL A 593 -12.75 -1.77 5.62
C VAL A 593 -12.78 -1.06 6.97
N VAL A 594 -13.97 -0.97 7.58
CA VAL A 594 -14.18 -0.46 8.94
C VAL A 594 -14.78 -1.56 9.80
N GLY A 595 -14.12 -1.92 10.90
CA GLY A 595 -14.57 -2.93 11.86
C GLY A 595 -15.59 -2.36 12.85
N GLU A 596 -16.38 -3.28 13.42
CA GLU A 596 -17.54 -3.03 14.30
C GLU A 596 -17.35 -1.89 15.32
N ASN A 597 -18.43 -1.15 15.60
CA ASN A 597 -18.54 -0.10 16.62
C ASN A 597 -17.49 1.03 16.47
N SER A 598 -16.91 1.21 15.27
CA SER A 598 -15.94 2.28 15.00
C SER A 598 -16.66 3.59 14.66
N PHE A 599 -16.02 4.74 14.94
CA PHE A 599 -16.65 6.06 14.77
C PHE A 599 -17.93 6.26 15.60
N THR A 600 -18.15 5.41 16.62
CA THR A 600 -19.35 5.37 17.47
C THR A 600 -18.98 5.55 18.94
N ARG A 601 -19.64 6.46 19.66
CA ARG A 601 -19.44 6.66 21.12
C ARG A 601 -20.20 5.61 21.94
N LYS A 602 -19.50 4.96 22.87
CA LYS A 602 -20.06 3.94 23.80
C LYS A 602 -20.88 4.51 24.99
N GLU A 603 -21.39 5.75 24.91
CA GLU A 603 -22.06 6.41 26.05
C GLU A 603 -23.57 6.15 26.13
N ALA A 604 -24.08 5.89 27.34
CA ALA A 604 -25.46 5.48 27.63
C ALA A 604 -26.56 6.55 27.37
N ASN A 605 -26.23 7.68 26.76
CA ASN A 605 -27.18 8.73 26.33
C ASN A 605 -27.15 8.97 24.81
N ALA A 606 -26.45 8.15 24.01
CA ALA A 606 -26.29 8.35 22.56
C ALA A 606 -27.64 8.58 21.84
N GLY A 607 -28.65 7.76 22.12
CA GLY A 607 -30.02 7.88 21.57
C GLY A 607 -30.83 9.09 22.09
N ARG A 608 -30.19 10.14 22.60
CA ARG A 608 -30.82 11.44 22.94
C ARG A 608 -30.07 12.65 22.38
N ILE A 609 -28.97 12.46 21.64
CA ILE A 609 -28.17 13.57 21.10
C ILE A 609 -28.58 13.86 19.64
N HIS A 610 -29.84 14.24 19.46
CA HIS A 610 -30.31 14.81 18.20
C HIS A 610 -29.52 16.10 17.87
N ASN A 611 -29.33 16.39 16.58
CA ASN A 611 -28.55 17.52 16.06
C ASN A 611 -27.02 17.46 16.30
N LEU A 612 -26.39 16.34 15.98
CA LEU A 612 -24.94 16.28 15.73
C LEU A 612 -24.68 16.20 14.22
N HIS A 613 -24.12 17.26 13.63
CA HIS A 613 -23.60 17.22 12.26
C HIS A 613 -22.29 16.42 12.23
N HIS A 614 -22.40 15.10 12.07
CA HIS A 614 -21.28 14.18 11.87
C HIS A 614 -21.30 13.67 10.43
N GLU A 615 -20.16 13.74 9.76
CA GLU A 615 -20.06 13.68 8.29
C GLU A 615 -19.05 12.61 7.82
N PHE A 616 -19.52 11.66 7.01
CA PHE A 616 -18.68 10.74 6.26
C PHE A 616 -18.69 11.16 4.78
N CYS A 617 -17.52 11.54 4.26
CA CYS A 617 -17.34 11.93 2.86
C CYS A 617 -16.28 11.04 2.20
N LEU A 618 -16.73 10.20 1.27
CA LEU A 618 -15.89 9.38 0.40
C LEU A 618 -16.05 9.88 -1.04
N LYS A 619 -15.07 10.63 -1.55
CA LYS A 619 -15.19 11.32 -2.84
C LYS A 619 -13.96 11.19 -3.72
N GLU A 620 -14.17 11.21 -5.04
CA GLU A 620 -13.10 11.26 -6.04
C GLU A 620 -12.13 10.06 -6.04
N CYS A 621 -12.51 8.93 -5.45
CA CYS A 621 -11.66 7.74 -5.26
C CYS A 621 -11.84 6.73 -6.42
N GLU A 622 -11.33 7.12 -7.59
CA GLU A 622 -11.55 6.46 -8.90
C GLU A 622 -11.24 4.95 -8.96
N GLU A 623 -10.27 4.45 -8.18
CA GLU A 623 -9.82 3.04 -8.18
C GLU A 623 -10.49 2.16 -7.11
N LEU A 624 -11.40 2.71 -6.30
CA LEU A 624 -12.02 1.99 -5.19
C LEU A 624 -12.94 0.89 -5.70
N LYS A 625 -12.76 -0.34 -5.20
CA LYS A 625 -13.52 -1.54 -5.59
C LYS A 625 -14.39 -2.10 -4.46
N GLU A 626 -14.00 -1.87 -3.22
CA GLU A 626 -14.62 -2.47 -2.03
C GLU A 626 -14.71 -1.46 -0.89
N LEU A 627 -15.93 -1.20 -0.39
CA LEU A 627 -16.19 -0.53 0.88
C LEU A 627 -17.00 -1.48 1.78
N ARG A 628 -16.45 -1.84 2.94
CA ARG A 628 -17.17 -2.54 4.01
C ARG A 628 -17.19 -1.70 5.29
N VAL A 629 -18.36 -1.57 5.90
CA VAL A 629 -18.57 -0.95 7.22
C VAL A 629 -19.19 -2.00 8.13
N GLY A 630 -18.55 -2.30 9.27
CA GLY A 630 -18.99 -3.31 10.23
C GLY A 630 -19.93 -2.76 11.30
N ASP A 631 -20.69 -3.67 11.90
CA ASP A 631 -21.86 -3.44 12.76
C ASP A 631 -21.75 -2.28 13.76
N GLY A 632 -22.79 -1.45 13.82
CA GLY A 632 -22.91 -0.31 14.74
C GLY A 632 -21.86 0.79 14.58
N SER A 633 -21.17 0.86 13.42
CA SER A 633 -20.20 1.92 13.12
C SER A 633 -20.87 3.18 12.56
N PHE A 634 -20.27 4.36 12.75
CA PHE A 634 -20.84 5.65 12.33
C PHE A 634 -22.28 5.91 12.86
N MET A 635 -22.65 5.36 14.01
CA MET A 635 -24.02 5.38 14.54
C MET A 635 -24.58 6.80 14.74
N GLN A 636 -23.71 7.76 15.05
CA GLN A 636 -24.09 9.18 15.25
C GLN A 636 -23.98 10.04 13.98
N TYR A 637 -23.72 9.45 12.81
CA TYR A 637 -23.50 10.20 11.57
C TYR A 637 -24.80 10.57 10.88
N SER A 638 -24.89 11.84 10.48
CA SER A 638 -26.06 12.45 9.84
C SER A 638 -25.84 12.80 8.36
N VAL A 639 -24.66 12.50 7.82
CA VAL A 639 -24.30 12.69 6.41
C VAL A 639 -23.42 11.53 5.97
N CYS A 640 -23.84 10.83 4.91
CA CYS A 640 -23.10 9.76 4.24
C CYS A 640 -22.99 10.07 2.74
N GLU A 641 -21.91 10.73 2.33
CA GLU A 641 -21.68 11.12 0.94
C GLU A 641 -20.68 10.18 0.26
N ILE A 642 -21.13 9.48 -0.79
CA ILE A 642 -20.30 8.61 -1.64
C ILE A 642 -20.42 9.08 -3.11
N GLU A 643 -19.38 9.71 -3.64
CA GLU A 643 -19.40 10.43 -4.94
C GLU A 643 -18.12 10.16 -5.75
N ASP A 644 -18.18 10.15 -7.09
CA ASP A 644 -17.03 9.92 -7.97
C ASP A 644 -16.19 8.66 -7.62
N VAL A 645 -16.87 7.53 -7.40
CA VAL A 645 -16.27 6.19 -7.16
C VAL A 645 -16.65 5.15 -8.24
N PRO A 646 -16.37 5.41 -9.54
CA PRO A 646 -16.93 4.65 -10.65
C PRO A 646 -16.50 3.17 -10.77
N LEU A 647 -15.51 2.71 -10.00
CA LEU A 647 -15.05 1.32 -9.98
C LEU A 647 -15.53 0.49 -8.78
N LEU A 648 -16.34 1.06 -7.88
CA LEU A 648 -16.85 0.37 -6.71
C LEU A 648 -17.69 -0.84 -7.14
N GLU A 649 -17.31 -2.08 -6.77
CA GLU A 649 -18.05 -3.30 -7.10
C GLU A 649 -18.91 -3.80 -5.92
N VAL A 650 -18.49 -3.55 -4.68
CA VAL A 650 -19.16 -4.01 -3.45
C VAL A 650 -19.29 -2.88 -2.44
N LEU A 651 -20.52 -2.64 -1.97
CA LEU A 651 -20.84 -1.79 -0.82
C LEU A 651 -21.59 -2.63 0.22
N GLU A 652 -20.96 -2.86 1.37
CA GLU A 652 -21.55 -3.56 2.52
C GLU A 652 -21.55 -2.66 3.76
N ILE A 653 -22.70 -2.57 4.42
CA ILE A 653 -22.91 -1.82 5.65
C ILE A 653 -23.58 -2.77 6.64
N GLY A 654 -22.91 -3.06 7.76
CA GLY A 654 -23.31 -4.04 8.77
C GLY A 654 -24.37 -3.55 9.74
N SER A 655 -24.95 -4.47 10.49
CA SER A 655 -26.19 -4.25 11.25
C SER A 655 -26.03 -3.38 12.49
N GLY A 656 -27.17 -2.92 13.02
CA GLY A 656 -27.30 -2.27 14.31
C GLY A 656 -27.54 -3.24 15.46
N LYS A 657 -28.40 -2.83 16.39
CA LYS A 657 -28.95 -3.69 17.45
C LYS A 657 -30.41 -3.30 17.64
N GLU A 658 -31.26 -4.29 17.87
CA GLU A 658 -32.66 -4.09 18.26
C GLU A 658 -32.82 -2.91 19.23
N ASN A 659 -33.74 -1.99 18.94
CA ASN A 659 -34.02 -0.79 19.74
C ASN A 659 -32.86 0.25 19.82
N ALA A 660 -31.90 0.21 18.89
CA ALA A 660 -30.86 1.23 18.73
C ALA A 660 -30.56 1.49 17.24
N ALA A 661 -30.24 2.75 16.90
CA ALA A 661 -29.76 3.11 15.57
C ALA A 661 -28.56 2.24 15.16
N GLY A 662 -28.58 1.72 13.94
CA GLY A 662 -27.49 0.96 13.33
C GLY A 662 -26.41 1.86 12.72
N CYS A 663 -25.81 1.41 11.63
CA CYS A 663 -24.89 2.25 10.87
C CYS A 663 -25.61 3.43 10.23
N PHE A 664 -24.98 4.61 10.25
CA PHE A 664 -25.48 5.85 9.63
C PHE A 664 -26.93 6.23 9.98
N GLY A 665 -27.41 5.91 11.19
CA GLY A 665 -28.83 5.97 11.55
C GLY A 665 -29.53 7.34 11.53
N PHE A 666 -28.82 8.43 11.19
CA PHE A 666 -29.39 9.78 11.01
C PHE A 666 -29.10 10.39 9.62
N ALA A 667 -28.58 9.60 8.68
CA ALA A 667 -28.23 10.04 7.33
C ALA A 667 -29.16 9.38 6.30
N GLY A 668 -29.37 10.05 5.16
CA GLY A 668 -29.84 9.38 3.93
C GLY A 668 -28.73 8.57 3.25
N LEU A 669 -29.13 7.73 2.28
CA LEU A 669 -28.25 6.96 1.41
C LEU A 669 -28.43 7.40 -0.05
N VAL A 670 -27.42 8.04 -0.62
CA VAL A 670 -27.44 8.52 -2.01
C VAL A 670 -26.31 7.87 -2.80
N LEU A 671 -26.67 7.05 -3.79
CA LEU A 671 -25.74 6.34 -4.65
C LEU A 671 -26.05 6.67 -6.12
N LYS A 672 -25.14 7.40 -6.78
CA LYS A 672 -25.31 7.89 -8.15
C LYS A 672 -24.10 7.59 -9.02
N ASP A 673 -24.34 7.31 -10.30
CA ASP A 673 -23.32 7.16 -11.35
C ASP A 673 -22.20 6.15 -10.99
N MET A 674 -22.58 5.00 -10.41
CA MET A 674 -21.65 3.90 -10.07
C MET A 674 -21.80 2.73 -11.06
N PRO A 675 -21.16 2.77 -12.25
CA PRO A 675 -21.36 1.79 -13.34
C PRO A 675 -20.73 0.41 -13.08
N LYS A 676 -20.24 0.15 -11.86
CA LYS A 676 -19.59 -1.10 -11.46
C LYS A 676 -20.18 -1.76 -10.22
N LEU A 677 -21.02 -1.06 -9.45
CA LEU A 677 -21.57 -1.59 -8.20
C LEU A 677 -22.44 -2.80 -8.52
N ARG A 678 -22.12 -3.97 -7.95
CA ARG A 678 -22.84 -5.24 -8.16
C ARG A 678 -23.70 -5.63 -6.98
N SER A 679 -23.23 -5.35 -5.77
CA SER A 679 -23.91 -5.74 -4.53
C SER A 679 -23.98 -4.54 -3.60
N LEU A 680 -25.20 -4.21 -3.20
CA LEU A 680 -25.50 -3.29 -2.10
C LEU A 680 -26.14 -4.11 -0.98
N VAL A 681 -25.48 -4.12 0.18
CA VAL A 681 -26.00 -4.73 1.41
C VAL A 681 -26.06 -3.67 2.49
N VAL A 682 -27.25 -3.44 3.02
CA VAL A 682 -27.53 -2.62 4.21
C VAL A 682 -28.07 -3.55 5.28
N GLY A 683 -27.38 -3.67 6.41
CA GLY A 683 -27.78 -4.46 7.56
C GLY A 683 -28.84 -3.76 8.41
N ASP A 684 -29.27 -4.46 9.45
CA ASP A 684 -30.46 -4.12 10.25
C ASP A 684 -30.31 -2.79 11.01
N CYS A 685 -31.44 -2.13 11.30
CA CYS A 685 -31.58 -0.84 11.98
C CYS A 685 -30.79 0.33 11.35
N CYS A 686 -30.28 0.19 10.11
CA CYS A 686 -29.43 1.19 9.46
C CYS A 686 -30.23 2.29 8.76
N PHE A 687 -29.62 3.49 8.64
CA PHE A 687 -30.24 4.67 8.02
C PHE A 687 -31.66 5.00 8.54
N CYS A 688 -32.02 4.58 9.76
CA CYS A 688 -33.41 4.55 10.21
C CYS A 688 -34.06 5.94 10.24
N GLN A 689 -33.36 7.00 10.67
CA GLN A 689 -33.86 8.39 10.64
C GLN A 689 -33.38 9.16 9.39
N GLY A 690 -32.99 8.44 8.32
CA GLY A 690 -32.69 9.03 7.01
C GLY A 690 -33.95 9.23 6.17
N ASP A 691 -34.06 10.41 5.55
CA ASP A 691 -35.18 10.85 4.70
C ASP A 691 -34.99 10.50 3.21
N GLU A 692 -33.76 10.26 2.75
CA GLU A 692 -33.43 9.94 1.35
C GLU A 692 -32.83 8.53 1.19
N CYS A 693 -33.33 7.74 0.22
CA CYS A 693 -32.71 6.49 -0.23
C CYS A 693 -32.74 6.41 -1.78
N MET A 694 -31.71 6.95 -2.42
CA MET A 694 -31.71 7.19 -3.88
C MET A 694 -30.65 6.35 -4.61
N LEU A 695 -31.10 5.52 -5.55
CA LEU A 695 -30.29 4.52 -6.27
C LEU A 695 -30.23 4.82 -7.79
N GLU A 696 -29.51 5.88 -8.17
CA GLU A 696 -29.56 6.43 -9.53
C GLU A 696 -28.43 5.89 -10.43
N LYS A 697 -28.77 5.45 -11.65
CA LYS A 697 -27.81 5.03 -12.70
C LYS A 697 -26.80 3.96 -12.23
N LEU A 698 -27.30 2.84 -11.67
CA LEU A 698 -26.50 1.70 -11.21
C LEU A 698 -26.62 0.48 -12.17
N PRO A 699 -26.16 0.56 -13.45
CA PRO A 699 -26.46 -0.44 -14.49
C PRO A 699 -25.80 -1.82 -14.29
N ALA A 700 -24.92 -1.96 -13.29
CA ALA A 700 -24.23 -3.20 -12.95
C ALA A 700 -24.74 -3.85 -11.66
N LEU A 701 -25.69 -3.22 -10.94
CA LEU A 701 -26.19 -3.72 -9.66
C LEU A 701 -26.95 -5.02 -9.90
N GLU A 702 -26.49 -6.13 -9.34
CA GLU A 702 -27.09 -7.47 -9.49
C GLU A 702 -27.96 -7.84 -8.29
N SER A 703 -27.64 -7.35 -7.08
CA SER A 703 -28.44 -7.58 -5.87
C SER A 703 -28.51 -6.38 -4.93
N LEU A 704 -29.72 -6.09 -4.47
CA LEU A 704 -30.04 -5.17 -3.37
C LEU A 704 -30.53 -5.99 -2.17
N SER A 705 -29.93 -5.77 -1.00
CA SER A 705 -30.37 -6.34 0.27
C SER A 705 -30.45 -5.24 1.33
N VAL A 706 -31.60 -5.11 1.97
CA VAL A 706 -31.84 -4.25 3.14
C VAL A 706 -32.31 -5.16 4.28
N GLY A 707 -31.71 -5.03 5.46
CA GLY A 707 -32.08 -5.75 6.68
C GLY A 707 -33.34 -5.20 7.34
N ASP A 708 -33.55 -5.58 8.60
CA ASP A 708 -34.76 -5.21 9.36
C ASP A 708 -34.70 -3.77 9.90
N ASP A 709 -35.84 -3.16 10.26
CA ASP A 709 -35.95 -1.83 10.93
C ASP A 709 -35.21 -0.66 10.22
N CYS A 710 -35.12 -0.67 8.88
CA CYS A 710 -34.37 0.32 8.09
C CYS A 710 -35.26 1.42 7.46
N PHE A 711 -34.69 2.61 7.22
CA PHE A 711 -35.30 3.69 6.42
C PHE A 711 -36.72 4.15 6.86
N GLU A 712 -36.97 4.36 8.16
CA GLU A 712 -38.27 4.78 8.73
C GLU A 712 -38.84 6.03 8.04
N ALA A 713 -37.98 7.02 7.77
CA ALA A 713 -38.39 8.34 7.29
C ALA A 713 -38.45 8.49 5.75
N VAL A 714 -37.96 7.53 4.96
CA VAL A 714 -37.96 7.62 3.49
C VAL A 714 -39.38 7.65 2.92
N GLU A 715 -39.65 8.62 2.06
CA GLU A 715 -40.96 8.83 1.42
C GLU A 715 -41.13 8.00 0.12
N GLU A 716 -40.13 8.03 -0.77
CA GLU A 716 -40.16 7.31 -2.05
C GLU A 716 -39.01 6.29 -2.15
N LEU A 717 -39.32 5.07 -2.63
CA LEU A 717 -38.31 4.08 -3.03
C LEU A 717 -38.49 3.69 -4.50
N GLU A 718 -37.72 4.36 -5.36
CA GLU A 718 -37.69 4.13 -6.81
C GLU A 718 -36.60 3.14 -7.23
N LEU A 719 -36.99 1.95 -7.68
CA LEU A 719 -36.12 0.97 -8.35
C LEU A 719 -36.30 1.07 -9.88
N VAL A 720 -35.88 2.20 -10.44
CA VAL A 720 -36.15 2.58 -11.83
C VAL A 720 -34.92 2.39 -12.73
N GLY A 721 -35.06 1.58 -13.79
CA GLY A 721 -34.06 1.43 -14.85
C GLY A 721 -32.80 0.65 -14.46
N LEU A 722 -32.84 -0.11 -13.37
CA LEU A 722 -31.72 -0.90 -12.83
C LEU A 722 -31.52 -2.20 -13.63
N ARG A 723 -31.14 -2.08 -14.93
CA ARG A 723 -30.99 -3.19 -15.92
C ARG A 723 -29.98 -4.29 -15.57
N GLY A 724 -29.26 -4.17 -14.46
CA GLY A 724 -28.41 -5.21 -13.90
C GLY A 724 -29.14 -6.13 -12.91
N LEU A 725 -30.19 -5.62 -12.27
CA LEU A 725 -30.73 -6.10 -11.00
C LEU A 725 -31.41 -7.45 -11.18
N ARG A 726 -31.15 -8.38 -10.27
CA ARG A 726 -31.68 -9.76 -10.30
C ARG A 726 -32.41 -10.14 -9.02
N ARG A 727 -31.99 -9.62 -7.86
CA ARG A 727 -32.69 -9.84 -6.59
C ARG A 727 -32.84 -8.55 -5.79
N VAL A 728 -34.02 -8.38 -5.21
CA VAL A 728 -34.30 -7.40 -4.17
C VAL A 728 -34.81 -8.15 -2.94
N ALA A 729 -34.17 -7.93 -1.80
CA ALA A 729 -34.65 -8.39 -0.50
C ALA A 729 -34.72 -7.19 0.46
N ILE A 730 -35.90 -6.94 1.02
CA ILE A 730 -36.15 -5.97 2.09
C ILE A 730 -36.55 -6.76 3.34
N GLY A 731 -35.97 -6.44 4.50
CA GLY A 731 -36.28 -7.08 5.78
C GLY A 731 -37.65 -6.73 6.34
N GLU A 732 -37.87 -7.06 7.61
CA GLU A 732 -39.05 -6.65 8.37
C GLU A 732 -38.98 -5.16 8.76
N ARG A 733 -40.16 -4.57 9.07
CA ARG A 733 -40.30 -3.23 9.68
C ARG A 733 -39.50 -2.12 8.98
N SER A 734 -39.30 -2.24 7.67
CA SER A 734 -38.47 -1.34 6.88
C SER A 734 -39.31 -0.48 5.94
N PHE A 735 -38.88 0.76 5.69
CA PHE A 735 -39.65 1.76 4.95
C PHE A 735 -41.06 1.96 5.54
N THR A 736 -41.18 2.00 6.87
CA THR A 736 -42.45 2.19 7.59
C THR A 736 -42.23 3.06 8.83
N LYS A 737 -43.22 3.87 9.24
CA LYS A 737 -43.15 4.63 10.51
C LYS A 737 -43.43 3.74 11.72
N GLN A 738 -42.80 4.03 12.87
CA GLN A 738 -42.87 3.14 14.06
C GLN A 738 -44.21 3.13 14.86
N ASP A 739 -45.26 3.85 14.48
CA ASP A 739 -46.54 3.85 15.22
C ASP A 739 -47.51 2.73 14.78
N TYR A 740 -47.03 1.49 14.84
CA TYR A 740 -47.81 0.27 14.57
C TYR A 740 -49.08 0.13 15.46
N ALA A 741 -49.14 0.87 16.58
CA ALA A 741 -50.15 0.69 17.62
C ALA A 741 -51.50 1.34 17.32
N THR A 742 -51.54 2.34 16.44
CA THR A 742 -52.76 3.08 16.09
C THR A 742 -53.44 2.58 14.83
N HIS A 743 -52.65 2.16 13.83
CA HIS A 743 -53.09 2.08 12.42
C HIS A 743 -53.67 3.43 11.93
N ASP A 744 -53.23 4.56 12.47
CA ASP A 744 -53.69 5.89 12.07
C ASP A 744 -52.79 6.47 10.95
N GLY A 745 -53.13 6.17 9.69
CA GLY A 745 -52.69 6.96 8.53
C GLY A 745 -52.03 6.17 7.39
N GLU A 746 -52.72 6.16 6.24
CA GLU A 746 -52.08 6.23 4.93
C GLU A 746 -51.26 7.53 4.84
N ASP A 747 -50.06 7.48 4.27
CA ASP A 747 -49.33 8.68 3.85
C ASP A 747 -49.39 8.81 2.31
N PRO A 748 -50.20 9.74 1.76
CA PRO A 748 -50.45 9.82 0.33
C PRO A 748 -49.25 10.31 -0.49
N ASP A 749 -48.20 10.82 0.17
CA ASP A 749 -46.94 11.23 -0.46
C ASP A 749 -45.89 10.07 -0.44
N ARG A 750 -46.26 8.84 -0.02
CA ARG A 750 -45.35 7.67 0.07
C ARG A 750 -45.58 6.59 -0.99
N HIS A 751 -44.53 6.27 -1.75
CA HIS A 751 -44.62 5.48 -2.98
C HIS A 751 -43.46 4.47 -3.16
N PHE A 752 -43.80 3.23 -3.53
CA PHE A 752 -42.83 2.19 -3.93
C PHE A 752 -43.03 1.82 -5.40
N CYS A 753 -41.96 1.88 -6.19
CA CYS A 753 -42.04 1.62 -7.63
C CYS A 753 -40.85 0.78 -8.15
N VAL A 754 -41.16 -0.27 -8.91
CA VAL A 754 -40.19 -1.07 -9.68
C VAL A 754 -40.52 -0.94 -11.16
N ARG A 755 -39.63 -0.29 -11.93
CA ARG A 755 -39.87 0.04 -13.35
C ARG A 755 -38.61 -0.17 -14.18
N ALA A 756 -38.77 -0.68 -15.41
CA ALA A 756 -37.69 -0.93 -16.37
C ALA A 756 -36.53 -1.83 -15.85
N CYS A 757 -36.83 -2.71 -14.88
CA CYS A 757 -35.88 -3.65 -14.29
C CYS A 757 -35.90 -5.01 -15.01
N GLU A 758 -35.54 -4.98 -16.31
CA GLU A 758 -35.64 -6.10 -17.28
C GLU A 758 -35.10 -7.47 -16.80
N LYS A 759 -34.20 -7.52 -15.81
CA LYS A 759 -33.52 -8.73 -15.32
C LYS A 759 -33.88 -9.14 -13.90
N LEU A 760 -34.77 -8.42 -13.22
CA LEU A 760 -35.17 -8.78 -11.87
C LEU A 760 -35.78 -10.19 -11.94
N GLU A 761 -35.30 -11.14 -11.13
CA GLU A 761 -35.76 -12.53 -11.08
C GLU A 761 -36.65 -12.75 -9.85
N GLU A 762 -36.38 -12.03 -8.75
CA GLU A 762 -36.99 -12.25 -7.44
C GLU A 762 -37.10 -10.93 -6.64
N LEU A 763 -38.29 -10.69 -6.07
CA LEU A 763 -38.56 -9.63 -5.10
C LEU A 763 -39.11 -10.26 -3.80
N ARG A 764 -38.43 -10.00 -2.68
CA ARG A 764 -38.85 -10.39 -1.32
C ARG A 764 -38.96 -9.17 -0.43
N ILE A 765 -40.06 -9.05 0.31
CA ILE A 765 -40.30 -8.00 1.28
C ILE A 765 -40.76 -8.65 2.60
N GLY A 766 -40.07 -8.36 3.70
CA GLY A 766 -40.39 -8.87 5.04
C GLY A 766 -41.63 -8.23 5.66
N ASN A 767 -42.09 -8.81 6.77
CA ASN A 767 -43.32 -8.39 7.47
C ASN A 767 -43.23 -6.95 8.00
N TRP A 768 -44.36 -6.26 8.09
CA TRP A 768 -44.55 -4.86 8.52
C TRP A 768 -43.88 -3.78 7.66
N SER A 769 -43.19 -4.15 6.58
CA SER A 769 -42.51 -3.19 5.70
C SER A 769 -43.50 -2.46 4.77
N PHE A 770 -43.24 -1.18 4.51
CA PHE A 770 -44.10 -0.29 3.71
C PHE A 770 -45.55 -0.16 4.23
N MET A 771 -45.83 -0.32 5.53
CA MET A 771 -47.19 -0.33 6.07
C MET A 771 -47.99 0.95 5.76
N ASP A 772 -47.35 2.12 5.81
CA ASP A 772 -47.97 3.44 5.63
C ASP A 772 -47.85 4.01 4.19
N TYR A 773 -47.38 3.21 3.23
CA TYR A 773 -47.27 3.61 1.82
C TYR A 773 -48.63 3.57 1.09
N ALA A 774 -48.83 4.49 0.14
CA ALA A 774 -50.07 4.61 -0.64
C ALA A 774 -50.04 3.85 -1.99
N THR A 775 -48.87 3.53 -2.55
CA THR A 775 -48.77 2.77 -3.82
C THR A 775 -47.64 1.74 -3.85
N CYS A 776 -47.89 0.65 -4.59
CA CYS A 776 -46.96 -0.42 -4.92
C CYS A 776 -47.07 -0.73 -6.44
N GLU A 777 -46.19 -0.13 -7.25
CA GLU A 777 -46.17 -0.30 -8.71
C GLU A 777 -45.05 -1.27 -9.14
N ILE A 778 -45.38 -2.31 -9.92
CA ILE A 778 -44.38 -3.22 -10.51
C ILE A 778 -44.70 -3.46 -12.00
N GLU A 779 -43.92 -2.82 -12.88
CA GLU A 779 -44.04 -2.93 -14.35
C GLU A 779 -42.69 -3.04 -15.08
N GLU A 780 -42.72 -3.53 -16.32
CA GLU A 780 -41.53 -3.73 -17.20
C GLU A 780 -40.41 -4.66 -16.63
N ALA A 781 -40.69 -5.44 -15.58
CA ALA A 781 -39.75 -6.40 -14.97
C ALA A 781 -39.82 -7.79 -15.66
N ALA A 782 -39.36 -7.86 -16.92
CA ALA A 782 -39.65 -8.98 -17.83
C ALA A 782 -39.16 -10.39 -17.42
N MET A 783 -38.17 -10.50 -16.54
CA MET A 783 -37.62 -11.78 -16.05
C MET A 783 -38.12 -12.16 -14.64
N LEU A 784 -39.02 -11.38 -14.04
CA LEU A 784 -39.44 -11.55 -12.65
C LEU A 784 -40.25 -12.84 -12.51
N GLU A 785 -39.73 -13.83 -11.78
CA GLU A 785 -40.36 -15.15 -11.61
C GLU A 785 -41.19 -15.23 -10.31
N VAL A 786 -40.77 -14.51 -9.26
CA VAL A 786 -41.33 -14.61 -7.90
C VAL A 786 -41.47 -13.23 -7.23
N VAL A 787 -42.65 -12.98 -6.63
CA VAL A 787 -42.89 -11.86 -5.71
C VAL A 787 -43.46 -12.39 -4.40
N GLU A 788 -42.76 -12.14 -3.28
CA GLU A 788 -43.20 -12.52 -1.93
C GLU A 788 -43.23 -11.29 -1.02
N VAL A 789 -44.41 -10.98 -0.45
CA VAL A 789 -44.68 -9.80 0.38
C VAL A 789 -45.21 -10.25 1.74
N GLY A 790 -44.30 -10.43 2.69
CA GLY A 790 -44.54 -11.06 4.00
C GLY A 790 -44.72 -12.59 3.91
N ASP A 791 -44.66 -13.27 5.06
CA ASP A 791 -44.91 -14.73 5.10
C ASP A 791 -46.41 -15.00 5.16
N VAL A 792 -46.89 -15.84 4.24
CA VAL A 792 -48.26 -16.37 4.16
C VAL A 792 -48.61 -17.24 5.38
N ASN A 793 -47.60 -17.78 6.08
CA ASN A 793 -47.73 -18.77 7.15
C ASN A 793 -47.37 -18.22 8.55
N ALA A 794 -47.18 -16.90 8.69
CA ALA A 794 -46.83 -16.28 9.96
C ALA A 794 -47.91 -16.49 11.04
N GLU A 795 -47.49 -16.62 12.31
CA GLU A 795 -48.40 -16.58 13.47
C GLU A 795 -48.80 -15.14 13.88
N GLU A 796 -48.12 -14.13 13.32
CA GLU A 796 -48.38 -12.71 13.52
C GLU A 796 -48.80 -12.06 12.19
N ASP A 797 -49.61 -11.00 12.24
CA ASP A 797 -50.06 -10.29 11.05
C ASP A 797 -48.87 -9.66 10.30
N CYS A 798 -48.88 -9.72 8.95
CA CYS A 798 -47.80 -9.21 8.11
C CYS A 798 -47.96 -7.72 7.82
N CYS A 799 -49.17 -7.22 7.57
CA CYS A 799 -49.49 -5.79 7.43
C CYS A 799 -48.72 -4.99 6.35
N CYS A 800 -47.93 -5.63 5.47
CA CYS A 800 -47.15 -4.91 4.46
C CYS A 800 -48.06 -4.18 3.47
N PHE A 801 -47.69 -2.96 3.07
CA PHE A 801 -48.48 -2.15 2.14
C PHE A 801 -49.96 -2.01 2.57
N TYR A 802 -50.23 -1.85 3.88
CA TYR A 802 -51.58 -1.95 4.45
C TYR A 802 -52.61 -1.10 3.69
N TYR A 803 -52.30 0.17 3.43
CA TYR A 803 -53.18 1.09 2.71
C TYR A 803 -52.98 1.13 1.19
N ALA A 804 -51.91 0.50 0.67
CA ALA A 804 -51.46 0.79 -0.68
C ALA A 804 -52.35 0.18 -1.77
N ASP A 805 -52.38 0.84 -2.92
CA ASP A 805 -52.87 0.25 -4.17
C ASP A 805 -51.77 -0.56 -4.86
N LEU A 806 -52.15 -1.69 -5.49
CA LEU A 806 -51.22 -2.61 -6.18
C LEU A 806 -51.49 -2.65 -7.69
N GLU A 807 -50.46 -2.43 -8.52
CA GLU A 807 -50.50 -2.71 -9.96
C GLU A 807 -49.35 -3.66 -10.36
N LEU A 808 -49.70 -4.92 -10.65
CA LEU A 808 -48.81 -5.92 -11.26
C LEU A 808 -49.16 -6.09 -12.74
N LYS A 809 -48.23 -5.73 -13.64
CA LYS A 809 -48.56 -5.54 -15.05
C LYS A 809 -47.42 -5.78 -16.03
N ASP A 810 -47.76 -6.43 -17.15
CA ASP A 810 -46.84 -6.76 -18.24
C ASP A 810 -45.58 -7.52 -17.75
N LEU A 811 -45.79 -8.52 -16.87
CA LEU A 811 -44.74 -9.34 -16.25
C LEU A 811 -44.76 -10.78 -16.84
N PRO A 812 -44.18 -11.02 -18.03
CA PRO A 812 -44.38 -12.24 -18.81
C PRO A 812 -43.73 -13.52 -18.26
N SER A 813 -42.91 -13.43 -17.20
CA SER A 813 -42.21 -14.59 -16.61
C SER A 813 -42.65 -14.91 -15.18
N LEU A 814 -43.58 -14.13 -14.60
CA LEU A 814 -44.02 -14.25 -13.21
C LEU A 814 -44.81 -15.54 -13.01
N ARG A 815 -44.39 -16.40 -12.07
CA ARG A 815 -44.95 -17.75 -11.86
C ARG A 815 -45.80 -17.89 -10.60
N SER A 816 -45.34 -17.34 -9.48
CA SER A 816 -46.10 -17.35 -8.23
C SER A 816 -45.95 -16.03 -7.51
N VAL A 817 -47.04 -15.61 -6.86
CA VAL A 817 -47.10 -14.44 -5.99
C VAL A 817 -47.67 -14.83 -4.63
N ALA A 818 -47.03 -14.37 -3.56
CA ALA A 818 -47.41 -14.68 -2.19
C ALA A 818 -47.54 -13.38 -1.38
N PHE A 819 -48.68 -13.23 -0.70
CA PHE A 819 -49.00 -12.04 0.10
C PHE A 819 -49.40 -12.48 1.51
N GLY A 820 -48.63 -12.04 2.52
CA GLY A 820 -48.82 -12.39 3.92
C GLY A 820 -50.13 -11.89 4.53
N GLY A 821 -50.40 -12.30 5.77
CA GLY A 821 -51.59 -11.89 6.51
C GLY A 821 -51.72 -10.36 6.58
N TRP A 822 -52.90 -9.82 6.27
CA TRP A 822 -53.21 -8.39 6.29
C TRP A 822 -52.39 -7.52 5.31
N ALA A 823 -51.68 -8.11 4.34
CA ALA A 823 -51.06 -7.33 3.26
C ALA A 823 -52.15 -6.67 2.39
N PHE A 824 -51.95 -5.41 1.98
CA PHE A 824 -52.91 -4.64 1.16
C PHE A 824 -54.33 -4.60 1.78
N ARG A 825 -54.43 -4.43 3.11
CA ARG A 825 -55.68 -4.43 3.88
C ARG A 825 -56.21 -3.01 4.11
N ASN A 826 -57.26 -2.67 3.37
CA ASN A 826 -57.81 -1.34 3.08
C ASN A 826 -57.25 -0.69 1.79
N CYS A 827 -56.66 -1.47 0.88
CA CYS A 827 -56.40 -1.01 -0.49
C CYS A 827 -57.68 -0.54 -1.20
N CYS A 828 -57.54 0.40 -2.14
CA CYS A 828 -58.62 0.84 -3.03
C CYS A 828 -58.59 0.08 -4.36
N TYR A 829 -57.41 -0.27 -4.86
CA TYR A 829 -57.17 -0.96 -6.13
C TYR A 829 -56.20 -2.14 -5.99
N ALA A 830 -56.54 -3.26 -6.62
CA ALA A 830 -55.59 -4.36 -6.86
C ALA A 830 -55.73 -4.86 -8.30
N GLY A 831 -54.70 -4.62 -9.10
CA GLY A 831 -54.63 -4.97 -10.51
C GLY A 831 -53.58 -6.05 -10.81
N PHE A 832 -54.02 -7.12 -11.45
CA PHE A 832 -53.20 -8.21 -11.98
C PHE A 832 -53.55 -8.32 -13.48
N GLU A 833 -52.73 -7.71 -14.34
CA GLU A 833 -53.03 -7.58 -15.79
C GLU A 833 -51.88 -8.08 -16.68
N HIS A 834 -52.19 -8.98 -17.62
CA HIS A 834 -51.24 -9.53 -18.61
C HIS A 834 -50.05 -10.27 -17.96
N LEU A 835 -50.36 -11.33 -17.19
CA LEU A 835 -49.39 -12.17 -16.48
C LEU A 835 -49.46 -13.62 -17.03
N PRO A 836 -48.96 -13.87 -18.25
CA PRO A 836 -49.25 -15.09 -19.02
C PRO A 836 -48.69 -16.40 -18.46
N GLU A 837 -47.63 -16.36 -17.65
CA GLU A 837 -47.00 -17.54 -17.02
C GLU A 837 -47.35 -17.67 -15.52
N LEU A 838 -48.27 -16.84 -14.99
CA LEU A 838 -48.65 -16.88 -13.56
C LEU A 838 -49.45 -18.14 -13.27
N GLU A 839 -48.88 -19.08 -12.52
CA GLU A 839 -49.46 -20.38 -12.18
C GLU A 839 -50.28 -20.33 -10.88
N GLU A 840 -49.90 -19.45 -9.94
CA GLU A 840 -50.37 -19.46 -8.54
C GLU A 840 -50.46 -18.07 -7.89
N ILE A 841 -51.51 -17.86 -7.07
CA ILE A 841 -51.65 -16.72 -6.14
C ILE A 841 -51.94 -17.28 -4.73
N LEU A 842 -51.07 -16.97 -3.76
CA LEU A 842 -51.20 -17.35 -2.35
C LEU A 842 -51.52 -16.13 -1.47
N LEU A 843 -52.55 -16.25 -0.64
CA LEU A 843 -53.03 -15.17 0.25
C LEU A 843 -53.02 -15.59 1.72
N GLY A 844 -52.45 -14.76 2.59
CA GLY A 844 -52.62 -14.84 4.03
C GLY A 844 -54.07 -14.52 4.46
N GLU A 845 -54.32 -14.51 5.77
CA GLU A 845 -55.62 -14.07 6.29
C GLU A 845 -55.86 -12.59 5.96
N ASP A 846 -57.08 -12.22 5.54
CA ASP A 846 -57.51 -10.85 5.25
C ASP A 846 -56.73 -10.07 4.15
N ALA A 847 -55.75 -10.69 3.47
CA ALA A 847 -54.95 -10.04 2.42
C ALA A 847 -55.85 -9.57 1.25
N PHE A 848 -55.67 -8.35 0.76
CA PHE A 848 -56.58 -7.67 -0.18
C PHE A 848 -58.05 -7.62 0.28
N ARG A 849 -58.32 -7.43 1.59
CA ARG A 849 -59.59 -6.85 2.02
C ARG A 849 -59.57 -5.37 1.62
N PHE A 850 -60.45 -4.95 0.72
CA PHE A 850 -60.55 -3.56 0.28
C PHE A 850 -61.14 -2.67 1.37
N ASP A 851 -60.95 -1.35 1.26
CA ASP A 851 -61.68 -0.40 2.10
C ASP A 851 -63.21 -0.55 1.88
N GLU A 852 -63.94 -0.45 2.99
CA GLU A 852 -65.41 -0.55 3.02
C GLU A 852 -66.11 0.80 2.82
N TYR A 853 -65.36 1.92 2.86
CA TYR A 853 -65.89 3.28 2.67
C TYR A 853 -65.65 3.83 1.25
N GLU A 854 -64.53 3.53 0.59
CA GLU A 854 -64.23 4.01 -0.77
C GLU A 854 -65.17 3.39 -1.82
N GLU A 855 -65.99 4.22 -2.46
CA GLU A 855 -67.08 3.80 -3.35
C GLU A 855 -66.65 3.27 -4.72
N ASP A 856 -65.49 3.70 -5.24
CA ASP A 856 -64.95 3.32 -6.55
C ASP A 856 -63.92 2.16 -6.49
N SER A 857 -63.69 1.56 -5.30
CA SER A 857 -62.73 0.48 -5.07
C SER A 857 -62.86 -0.70 -6.06
N ALA A 858 -61.72 -1.24 -6.53
CA ALA A 858 -61.69 -2.13 -7.69
C ALA A 858 -60.66 -3.27 -7.64
N LEU A 859 -61.14 -4.50 -7.86
CA LEU A 859 -60.30 -5.68 -8.12
C LEU A 859 -60.30 -6.02 -9.61
N VAL A 860 -59.11 -6.15 -10.21
CA VAL A 860 -58.93 -6.54 -11.63
C VAL A 860 -58.00 -7.74 -11.74
N LEU A 861 -58.53 -8.87 -12.23
CA LEU A 861 -57.75 -10.01 -12.69
C LEU A 861 -58.00 -10.20 -14.20
N ARG A 862 -57.03 -9.88 -15.05
CA ARG A 862 -57.15 -9.92 -16.52
C ARG A 862 -55.96 -10.61 -17.19
N ASP A 863 -56.25 -11.50 -18.14
CA ASP A 863 -55.25 -12.17 -18.98
C ASP A 863 -54.22 -12.92 -18.13
N LEU A 864 -54.73 -13.89 -17.35
CA LEU A 864 -53.96 -14.79 -16.49
C LEU A 864 -54.15 -16.26 -16.96
N PRO A 865 -53.83 -16.59 -18.25
CA PRO A 865 -54.20 -17.86 -18.88
C PRO A 865 -53.53 -19.10 -18.27
N ALA A 866 -52.44 -18.96 -17.53
CA ALA A 866 -51.76 -20.05 -16.82
C ALA A 866 -52.26 -20.27 -15.37
N LEU A 867 -53.07 -19.35 -14.82
CA LEU A 867 -53.39 -19.35 -13.39
C LEU A 867 -54.24 -20.57 -13.03
N THR A 868 -53.66 -21.50 -12.26
CA THR A 868 -54.33 -22.74 -11.84
C THR A 868 -54.84 -22.69 -10.40
N THR A 869 -54.17 -21.93 -9.54
CA THR A 869 -54.36 -21.91 -8.08
C THR A 869 -54.60 -20.49 -7.56
N LEU A 870 -55.67 -20.28 -6.79
CA LEU A 870 -55.90 -19.05 -6.01
C LEU A 870 -56.48 -19.41 -4.63
N VAL A 871 -55.64 -19.38 -3.58
CA VAL A 871 -56.00 -19.89 -2.25
C VAL A 871 -55.68 -18.90 -1.13
N THR A 872 -56.46 -18.95 -0.05
CA THR A 872 -56.16 -18.29 1.23
C THR A 872 -56.02 -19.31 2.36
N VAL A 873 -55.21 -18.99 3.38
CA VAL A 873 -54.87 -19.91 4.49
C VAL A 873 -56.01 -20.21 5.48
N SER A 874 -57.14 -19.49 5.42
CA SER A 874 -58.24 -19.59 6.40
C SER A 874 -59.62 -19.51 5.74
N GLU A 875 -60.54 -20.44 6.06
CA GLU A 875 -61.94 -20.38 5.55
C GLU A 875 -62.71 -19.15 6.05
N GLU A 876 -62.26 -18.52 7.15
CA GLU A 876 -62.83 -17.29 7.73
C GLU A 876 -62.18 -16.01 7.14
N SER A 877 -61.15 -16.12 6.29
CA SER A 877 -60.42 -14.99 5.71
C SER A 877 -61.32 -14.07 4.87
N ARG A 878 -61.18 -12.75 5.03
CA ARG A 878 -61.94 -11.74 4.26
C ARG A 878 -61.18 -11.22 3.04
N SER A 879 -60.21 -12.00 2.52
CA SER A 879 -59.53 -11.69 1.26
C SER A 879 -60.50 -11.44 0.11
N PHE A 880 -60.25 -10.38 -0.66
CA PHE A 880 -61.14 -9.86 -1.70
C PHE A 880 -62.57 -9.52 -1.23
N ALA A 881 -62.80 -9.25 0.06
CA ALA A 881 -64.03 -8.61 0.53
C ALA A 881 -64.00 -7.11 0.24
N PHE A 882 -65.19 -6.52 0.02
CA PHE A 882 -65.44 -5.09 -0.25
C PHE A 882 -65.05 -4.46 -1.62
N PRO A 883 -64.49 -5.12 -2.66
CA PRO A 883 -64.24 -4.45 -3.94
C PRO A 883 -65.57 -4.06 -4.61
N HIS A 884 -65.83 -2.76 -4.70
CA HIS A 884 -67.08 -2.25 -5.25
C HIS A 884 -67.23 -2.53 -6.75
N THR A 885 -66.13 -2.52 -7.49
CA THR A 885 -66.02 -2.97 -8.88
C THR A 885 -65.15 -4.21 -8.96
N ILE A 886 -65.60 -5.22 -9.70
CA ILE A 886 -64.82 -6.44 -9.98
C ILE A 886 -64.72 -6.62 -11.49
N VAL A 887 -63.52 -6.89 -11.97
CA VAL A 887 -63.24 -7.29 -13.34
C VAL A 887 -62.45 -8.60 -13.33
N LEU A 888 -63.02 -9.66 -13.91
CA LEU A 888 -62.40 -10.98 -14.01
C LEU A 888 -62.49 -11.42 -15.47
N GLU A 889 -61.37 -11.48 -16.18
CA GLU A 889 -61.33 -11.72 -17.63
C GLU A 889 -60.21 -12.71 -17.99
N ASP A 890 -60.60 -13.80 -18.65
CA ASP A 890 -59.68 -14.78 -19.27
C ASP A 890 -58.78 -15.51 -18.26
N LEU A 891 -59.45 -16.30 -17.40
CA LEU A 891 -58.92 -17.10 -16.28
C LEU A 891 -59.28 -18.59 -16.45
N ASP A 892 -59.28 -19.11 -17.69
CA ASP A 892 -59.85 -20.42 -18.03
C ASP A 892 -59.16 -21.63 -17.36
N ALA A 893 -57.87 -21.51 -17.03
CA ALA A 893 -57.09 -22.56 -16.36
C ALA A 893 -57.38 -22.71 -14.86
N LEU A 894 -58.04 -21.71 -14.25
CA LEU A 894 -58.23 -21.61 -12.81
C LEU A 894 -59.14 -22.73 -12.31
N THR A 895 -58.54 -23.73 -11.67
CA THR A 895 -59.21 -24.97 -11.26
C THR A 895 -59.24 -25.11 -9.76
N ASP A 896 -58.13 -24.87 -9.07
CA ASP A 896 -58.11 -24.82 -7.61
C ASP A 896 -58.35 -23.40 -7.11
N VAL A 897 -59.34 -23.27 -6.26
CA VAL A 897 -59.68 -22.01 -5.60
C VAL A 897 -60.23 -22.35 -4.24
N ASP A 898 -59.64 -21.80 -3.18
CA ASP A 898 -60.24 -21.80 -1.86
C ASP A 898 -60.18 -20.39 -1.28
N LEU A 899 -61.36 -19.78 -1.21
CA LEU A 899 -61.62 -18.43 -0.71
C LEU A 899 -62.91 -18.49 0.10
N SER A 900 -63.02 -17.69 1.16
CA SER A 900 -64.17 -17.75 2.06
C SER A 900 -65.50 -17.64 1.31
N LYS A 901 -66.38 -18.61 1.56
CA LYS A 901 -67.67 -18.74 0.88
C LYS A 901 -68.69 -17.70 1.39
N GLU A 902 -68.38 -17.03 2.50
CA GLU A 902 -69.20 -15.98 3.12
C GLU A 902 -68.64 -14.57 2.84
N TYR A 903 -67.32 -14.39 2.86
CA TYR A 903 -66.69 -13.06 2.77
C TYR A 903 -66.08 -12.70 1.41
N ALA A 904 -65.64 -13.67 0.58
CA ALA A 904 -64.98 -13.34 -0.67
C ALA A 904 -65.94 -12.64 -1.66
N PHE A 905 -65.50 -11.49 -2.19
CA PHE A 905 -66.28 -10.61 -3.06
C PHE A 905 -67.57 -10.06 -2.41
N LEU A 906 -67.61 -9.91 -1.08
CA LEU A 906 -68.72 -9.26 -0.37
C LEU A 906 -68.86 -7.77 -0.79
N TYR A 907 -70.06 -7.20 -0.66
CA TYR A 907 -70.43 -5.80 -0.97
C TYR A 907 -70.22 -5.27 -2.41
N LYS A 908 -69.70 -6.07 -3.34
CA LYS A 908 -69.60 -5.73 -4.79
C LYS A 908 -70.85 -5.05 -5.37
N LYS A 909 -70.68 -3.85 -5.92
CA LYS A 909 -71.72 -3.07 -6.64
C LYS A 909 -71.76 -3.44 -8.14
N ARG A 910 -70.61 -3.70 -8.76
CA ARG A 910 -70.44 -3.99 -10.19
C ARG A 910 -69.52 -5.18 -10.39
N ALA A 911 -69.86 -6.06 -11.35
CA ALA A 911 -69.00 -7.18 -11.74
C ALA A 911 -69.03 -7.39 -13.26
N LYS A 912 -67.86 -7.37 -13.90
CA LYS A 912 -67.62 -7.74 -15.30
C LYS A 912 -66.87 -9.07 -15.28
N THR A 913 -67.47 -10.12 -15.83
CA THR A 913 -66.90 -11.48 -15.78
C THR A 913 -66.92 -12.14 -17.15
N ASN A 914 -65.75 -12.54 -17.65
CA ASN A 914 -65.54 -13.35 -18.85
C ASN A 914 -64.57 -14.51 -18.53
N ASN A 915 -64.89 -15.74 -18.96
CA ASN A 915 -63.96 -16.88 -18.86
C ASN A 915 -63.33 -17.11 -17.47
N VAL A 916 -64.13 -16.98 -16.40
CA VAL A 916 -63.65 -16.88 -15.00
C VAL A 916 -63.39 -18.22 -14.28
N GLY A 917 -63.06 -19.30 -15.00
CA GLY A 917 -62.70 -20.61 -14.45
C GLY A 917 -63.55 -21.09 -13.26
N ALA A 918 -62.88 -21.56 -12.20
CA ALA A 918 -63.51 -22.03 -10.96
C ALA A 918 -64.12 -20.92 -10.08
N LEU A 919 -63.70 -19.65 -10.25
CA LEU A 919 -64.31 -18.49 -9.58
C LEU A 919 -65.78 -18.29 -9.94
N ALA A 920 -66.23 -18.83 -11.09
CA ALA A 920 -67.63 -18.85 -11.48
C ALA A 920 -68.59 -19.37 -10.38
N ARG A 921 -68.11 -20.16 -9.41
CA ARG A 921 -68.90 -20.62 -8.26
C ARG A 921 -69.46 -19.45 -7.40
N TYR A 922 -68.68 -18.38 -7.20
CA TYR A 922 -69.02 -17.25 -6.32
C TYR A 922 -70.05 -16.27 -6.94
N PHE A 923 -70.26 -16.33 -8.26
CA PHE A 923 -71.15 -15.39 -8.98
C PHE A 923 -72.49 -16.00 -9.42
N ARG A 924 -72.69 -17.33 -9.29
CA ARG A 924 -73.86 -18.06 -9.84
C ARG A 924 -75.24 -17.55 -9.39
N PHE A 925 -75.35 -16.92 -8.22
CA PHE A 925 -76.62 -16.40 -7.69
C PHE A 925 -77.06 -15.04 -8.27
N PHE A 926 -76.15 -14.21 -8.79
CA PHE A 926 -76.49 -12.86 -9.28
C PHE A 926 -77.44 -12.87 -10.50
N SER A 927 -77.42 -13.95 -11.29
CA SER A 927 -78.19 -14.13 -12.53
C SER A 927 -79.73 -14.17 -12.39
N ARG A 928 -80.28 -14.05 -11.16
CA ARG A 928 -81.72 -14.14 -10.88
C ARG A 928 -82.38 -12.89 -10.28
N LEU A 929 -81.62 -11.84 -9.94
CA LEU A 929 -82.16 -10.64 -9.30
C LEU A 929 -82.30 -9.41 -10.22
N PHE A 930 -81.74 -9.46 -11.43
CA PHE A 930 -81.92 -8.44 -12.46
C PHE A 930 -82.46 -9.05 -13.77
N LYS A 931 -83.79 -9.06 -13.91
CA LYS A 931 -84.55 -9.35 -15.13
C LYS A 931 -85.91 -8.66 -15.11
#